data_AF-A0A2H0LWK7-F1
#
_entry.id   AF-A0A2H0LWK7-F1
#
_cell.length_a   1.000
_cell.length_b   1.000
_cell.length_c   1.000
_cell.angle_alpha   90.00
_cell.angle_beta   90.00
_cell.angle_gamma   90.00
#
_symmetry.space_group_name_H-M   'P 1'
#
loop_
_entity.id
_entity.type
_entity.pdbx_description
1 polymer ?
#
loop_
_entity_poly.entity_id
_entity_poly.type
_entity_poly.pdbx_seq_one_letter_code
_entity_poly.pdbx_strand_id
1 'polypeptide(L)'
;MEKMIPYIFLKKVLQIRNHIFILMVQIYKKYIFFRDDDVACLNNKLKRLMDIFMSHKIPIHFSLIPNKLTERCRYFLIEKIKIYKNLIEIGQHGFSHKNYSLSTDKFNKYEFGAERPYKKQNQDIVKGKKILQNFFEKKMNIFTPPWHGFDRNTLCILAKEGFSAISAGHKNIHFNVDSNLRYIPVDIDFNKRKHNGEWFTMKNSETIKKINRIKKPGVGILLHHNAFNDEDDFNRLDEFLYLLKKNELIKFINLSKSVRFDTGTIQRDALAYYLNYQFVPKPLTIIRNSVNPENKRFNFDYSEEPKVIRRSKDYICRNIYSKLKKVIMRQLPDKRKPIGILLSGGLDSAAVLHTIRELTDRKIYTLTGAYHKKAENLIFAERMSKKYNTIHNDLIINPEDLEKMDELYAKNIPQPIGDNGFLPAYLMLAKLNEYTDTVFAGDGADCLFRGLKMHRLSFIEKNNNSRLNSEMADSGKRWLAYEHYKFGEIFLSEEELAMLFERNYNTIKLEFPLERVIKKIKVKDTVKRQVLIDLNFLVKNRVDYIVYAAKANAMDFKLPYLDKEFVNLAIGIPAEYLIIQPERQKYMLKSAFKNKLPREILDREREGFTPPFKLWYQNNAKFVIEKLIKSKKLGISEVFIKHLIKHYRNLNDYEAGMKIWLILNLVSWYEHNRKLK
;
A
#
# COMPACT_ATOMS: atom_id res chain seq x y z
N MET A 1 4.17 -33.75 -64.94
CA MET A 1 4.76 -34.33 -63.72
C MET A 1 5.94 -33.44 -63.36
N GLU A 2 6.01 -32.66 -62.29
CA GLU A 2 5.30 -32.65 -61.02
C GLU A 2 5.38 -31.25 -60.39
N LYS A 3 4.24 -30.81 -59.85
CA LYS A 3 4.03 -30.22 -58.51
C LYS A 3 4.81 -28.92 -58.21
N MET A 4 4.18 -27.76 -58.26
CA MET A 4 3.05 -27.37 -57.40
C MET A 4 3.30 -27.77 -55.93
N ILE A 5 4.29 -27.15 -55.30
CA ILE A 5 4.39 -27.04 -53.83
C ILE A 5 4.27 -25.55 -53.47
N PRO A 6 3.28 -25.17 -52.66
CA PRO A 6 2.41 -24.06 -53.05
C PRO A 6 2.53 -22.88 -52.08
N TYR A 7 1.91 -21.79 -52.48
CA TYR A 7 1.32 -20.69 -51.69
C TYR A 7 0.90 -21.01 -50.22
N ILE A 8 0.68 -22.29 -49.87
CA ILE A 8 0.52 -22.83 -48.51
C ILE A 8 1.78 -22.64 -47.65
N PHE A 9 3.00 -22.67 -48.21
CA PHE A 9 4.24 -22.47 -47.45
C PHE A 9 4.44 -21.00 -47.08
N LEU A 10 4.09 -20.05 -47.97
CA LEU A 10 4.08 -18.62 -47.63
C LEU A 10 2.98 -18.27 -46.62
N LYS A 11 1.78 -18.88 -46.75
CA LYS A 11 0.72 -18.79 -45.73
C LYS A 11 1.12 -19.43 -44.40
N LYS A 12 1.86 -20.55 -44.40
CA LYS A 12 2.40 -21.21 -43.20
C LYS A 12 3.52 -20.41 -42.55
N VAL A 13 4.44 -19.80 -43.31
CA VAL A 13 5.51 -18.96 -42.75
C VAL A 13 4.95 -17.66 -42.17
N LEU A 14 3.91 -17.06 -42.78
CA LEU A 14 3.15 -15.95 -42.20
C LEU A 14 2.30 -16.40 -41.00
N GLN A 15 1.71 -17.59 -41.02
CA GLN A 15 1.01 -18.18 -39.85
C GLN A 15 1.96 -18.52 -38.70
N ILE A 16 3.19 -18.96 -38.97
CA ILE A 16 4.22 -19.29 -37.97
C ILE A 16 4.80 -18.02 -37.36
N ARG A 17 5.07 -16.97 -38.16
CA ARG A 17 5.40 -15.63 -37.63
C ARG A 17 4.28 -15.06 -36.78
N ASN A 18 3.01 -15.21 -37.21
CA ASN A 18 1.84 -14.79 -36.44
C ASN A 18 1.57 -15.67 -35.21
N HIS A 19 1.94 -16.95 -35.20
CA HIS A 19 1.85 -17.82 -34.01
C HIS A 19 2.90 -17.46 -32.95
N ILE A 20 4.14 -17.17 -33.37
CA ILE A 20 5.17 -16.63 -32.47
C ILE A 20 4.75 -15.24 -31.93
N PHE A 21 4.01 -14.46 -32.73
CA PHE A 21 3.46 -13.16 -32.35
C PHE A 21 2.31 -13.25 -31.33
N ILE A 22 1.46 -14.28 -31.43
CA ILE A 22 0.41 -14.60 -30.44
C ILE A 22 1.04 -15.10 -29.12
N LEU A 23 2.15 -15.84 -29.20
CA LEU A 23 2.91 -16.35 -28.06
C LEU A 23 3.71 -15.28 -27.29
N MET A 24 3.83 -14.06 -27.80
CA MET A 24 4.59 -12.97 -27.15
C MET A 24 3.77 -12.10 -26.19
N VAL A 25 2.45 -12.30 -26.05
CA VAL A 25 1.67 -11.65 -24.99
C VAL A 25 1.86 -12.44 -23.69
N GLN A 26 2.84 -12.04 -22.88
CA GLN A 26 3.07 -12.65 -21.57
C GLN A 26 1.86 -12.53 -20.64
N ILE A 27 1.36 -13.70 -20.21
CA ILE A 27 0.88 -14.09 -18.86
C ILE A 27 -0.35 -13.35 -18.28
N TYR A 28 -0.78 -12.21 -18.82
CA TYR A 28 -1.86 -11.40 -18.23
C TYR A 28 -2.94 -11.00 -19.23
N LYS A 29 -4.20 -11.17 -18.82
CA LYS A 29 -5.37 -10.64 -19.52
C LYS A 29 -5.29 -9.11 -19.63
N LYS A 30 -5.39 -8.57 -20.84
CA LYS A 30 -5.40 -7.14 -21.16
C LYS A 30 -6.80 -6.65 -21.50
N TYR A 31 -7.13 -5.45 -21.04
CA TYR A 31 -8.36 -4.75 -21.38
C TYR A 31 -8.00 -3.51 -22.17
N ILE A 32 -8.32 -3.50 -23.46
CA ILE A 32 -7.90 -2.44 -24.38
C ILE A 32 -9.10 -1.56 -24.72
N PHE A 33 -8.96 -0.25 -24.57
CA PHE A 33 -9.88 0.72 -25.15
C PHE A 33 -9.17 1.56 -26.22
N PHE A 34 -9.93 1.96 -27.23
CA PHE A 34 -9.47 2.86 -28.28
C PHE A 34 -10.15 4.20 -28.14
N ARG A 35 -9.38 5.27 -28.38
CA ARG A 35 -9.87 6.63 -28.39
C ARG A 35 -9.34 7.33 -29.63
N ASP A 36 -10.21 7.96 -30.40
CA ASP A 36 -9.83 8.83 -31.50
C ASP A 36 -10.12 10.29 -31.12
N ASP A 37 -9.09 11.13 -31.22
CA ASP A 37 -9.18 12.55 -30.88
C ASP A 37 -9.43 13.42 -32.12
N ASP A 38 -9.79 14.68 -31.89
CA ASP A 38 -9.96 15.72 -32.92
C ASP A 38 -11.14 15.49 -33.88
N VAL A 39 -12.20 14.81 -33.45
CA VAL A 39 -13.39 14.60 -34.28
C VAL A 39 -14.21 15.90 -34.34
N ALA A 40 -14.28 16.47 -35.55
CA ALA A 40 -14.98 17.74 -35.81
C ALA A 40 -15.72 17.76 -37.16
N CYS A 41 -15.08 17.30 -38.23
CA CYS A 41 -15.68 17.29 -39.57
C CYS A 41 -15.78 15.88 -40.14
N LEU A 42 -16.79 15.64 -40.97
CA LEU A 42 -16.92 14.37 -41.69
C LEU A 42 -15.97 14.37 -42.88
N ASN A 43 -15.02 13.45 -42.89
CA ASN A 43 -14.11 13.22 -44.00
C ASN A 43 -13.97 11.72 -44.30
N ASN A 44 -13.33 11.37 -45.41
CA ASN A 44 -13.17 9.98 -45.81
C ASN A 44 -12.32 9.18 -44.80
N LYS A 45 -11.37 9.84 -44.11
CA LYS A 45 -10.52 9.20 -43.09
C LYS A 45 -11.32 8.77 -41.86
N LEU A 46 -12.23 9.60 -41.37
CA LEU A 46 -13.12 9.28 -40.26
C LEU A 46 -14.08 8.13 -40.63
N LYS A 47 -14.64 8.16 -41.85
CA LYS A 47 -15.49 7.06 -42.35
C LYS A 47 -14.69 5.75 -42.40
N ARG A 48 -13.50 5.79 -43.01
CA ARG A 48 -12.63 4.62 -43.15
C ARG A 48 -12.22 4.03 -41.80
N LEU A 49 -11.82 4.89 -40.85
CA LEU A 49 -11.51 4.49 -39.48
C LEU A 49 -12.69 3.74 -38.86
N MET A 50 -13.88 4.31 -38.95
CA MET A 50 -15.08 3.74 -38.34
C MET A 50 -15.46 2.41 -39.02
N ASP A 51 -15.38 2.31 -40.35
CA ASP A 51 -15.65 1.07 -41.09
C ASP A 51 -14.74 -0.08 -40.62
N ILE A 52 -13.45 0.19 -40.40
CA ILE A 52 -12.49 -0.78 -39.87
C ILE A 52 -12.88 -1.23 -38.45
N PHE A 53 -13.19 -0.31 -37.53
CA PHE A 53 -13.60 -0.68 -36.18
C PHE A 53 -14.91 -1.50 -36.16
N MET A 54 -15.87 -1.13 -37.00
CA MET A 54 -17.16 -1.81 -37.08
C MET A 54 -17.05 -3.19 -37.72
N SER A 55 -16.21 -3.38 -38.75
CA SER A 55 -15.96 -4.70 -39.36
C SER A 55 -15.36 -5.68 -38.33
N HIS A 56 -14.48 -5.18 -37.45
CA HIS A 56 -13.93 -5.97 -36.35
C HIS A 56 -14.85 -6.11 -35.15
N LYS A 57 -15.96 -5.37 -35.08
CA LYS A 57 -16.85 -5.29 -33.90
C LYS A 57 -16.10 -4.87 -32.62
N ILE A 58 -15.15 -3.93 -32.75
CA ILE A 58 -14.34 -3.43 -31.64
C ILE A 58 -14.88 -2.06 -31.20
N PRO A 59 -15.05 -1.82 -29.89
CA PRO A 59 -15.48 -0.52 -29.39
C PRO A 59 -14.43 0.57 -29.56
N ILE A 60 -14.87 1.78 -29.87
CA ILE A 60 -14.07 2.99 -30.00
C ILE A 60 -14.79 4.20 -29.37
N HIS A 61 -14.00 5.06 -28.72
CA HIS A 61 -14.45 6.34 -28.20
C HIS A 61 -14.03 7.48 -29.13
N PHE A 62 -14.96 8.33 -29.55
CA PHE A 62 -14.68 9.53 -30.33
C PHE A 62 -14.73 10.78 -29.43
N SER A 63 -13.59 11.47 -29.29
CA SER A 63 -13.49 12.73 -28.57
C SER A 63 -13.90 13.88 -29.52
N LEU A 64 -15.08 14.47 -29.30
CA LEU A 64 -15.70 15.44 -30.20
C LEU A 64 -15.33 16.89 -29.82
N ILE A 65 -14.94 17.73 -30.78
CA ILE A 65 -14.70 19.17 -30.54
C ILE A 65 -16.01 19.96 -30.70
N PRO A 66 -16.67 20.40 -29.61
CA PRO A 66 -18.04 20.95 -29.68
C PRO A 66 -18.19 22.12 -30.65
N ASN A 67 -17.28 23.10 -30.61
CA ASN A 67 -17.38 24.33 -31.40
C ASN A 67 -17.04 24.14 -32.89
N LYS A 68 -16.39 23.02 -33.24
CA LYS A 68 -15.99 22.71 -34.62
C LYS A 68 -16.80 21.57 -35.24
N LEU A 69 -17.70 20.96 -34.47
CA LEU A 69 -18.47 19.80 -34.92
C LEU A 69 -19.46 20.21 -36.03
N THR A 70 -19.22 19.82 -37.27
CA THR A 70 -20.07 20.20 -38.42
C THR A 70 -21.38 19.42 -38.43
N GLU A 71 -22.44 20.02 -38.98
CA GLU A 71 -23.77 19.42 -39.04
C GLU A 71 -23.77 18.05 -39.74
N ARG A 72 -23.09 17.94 -40.89
CA ARG A 72 -22.92 16.67 -41.61
C ARG A 72 -22.25 15.59 -40.76
N CYS A 73 -21.27 15.96 -39.93
CA CYS A 73 -20.62 15.04 -39.00
C CYS A 73 -21.55 14.61 -37.87
N ARG A 74 -22.37 15.53 -37.34
CA ARG A 74 -23.36 15.23 -36.29
C ARG A 74 -24.36 14.18 -36.75
N TYR A 75 -25.02 14.40 -37.89
CA TYR A 75 -26.01 13.46 -38.39
C TYR A 75 -25.41 12.08 -38.68
N PHE A 76 -24.22 12.07 -39.29
CA PHE A 76 -23.49 10.83 -39.52
C PHE A 76 -23.21 10.07 -38.21
N LEU A 77 -22.69 10.75 -37.19
CA LEU A 77 -22.42 10.11 -35.90
C LEU A 77 -23.72 9.64 -35.21
N ILE A 78 -24.80 10.42 -35.25
CA ILE A 78 -26.09 10.04 -34.67
C ILE A 78 -26.62 8.75 -35.32
N GLU A 79 -26.61 8.68 -36.65
CA GLU A 79 -27.02 7.50 -37.40
C GLU A 79 -26.17 6.27 -37.01
N LYS A 80 -24.85 6.43 -36.99
CA LYS A 80 -23.93 5.33 -36.71
C LYS A 80 -23.97 4.88 -35.26
N ILE A 81 -24.16 5.79 -34.31
CA ILE A 81 -24.38 5.45 -32.89
C ILE A 81 -25.69 4.67 -32.71
N LYS A 82 -26.75 4.98 -33.48
CA LYS A 82 -28.00 4.21 -33.45
C LYS A 82 -27.81 2.79 -33.97
N ILE A 83 -27.01 2.61 -35.02
CA ILE A 83 -26.70 1.30 -35.61
C ILE A 83 -25.77 0.48 -34.71
N TYR A 84 -24.69 1.09 -34.20
CA TYR A 84 -23.59 0.42 -33.49
C TYR A 84 -23.55 0.76 -32.00
N LYS A 85 -24.71 0.81 -31.33
CA LYS A 85 -24.93 1.34 -29.95
C LYS A 85 -23.84 1.00 -28.93
N ASN A 86 -23.36 -0.25 -28.91
CA ASN A 86 -22.42 -0.75 -27.91
C ASN A 86 -20.94 -0.57 -28.29
N LEU A 87 -20.67 -0.20 -29.54
CA LEU A 87 -19.32 -0.06 -30.09
C LEU A 87 -18.87 1.40 -30.21
N ILE A 88 -19.79 2.36 -30.22
CA ILE A 88 -19.44 3.78 -30.36
C ILE A 88 -19.76 4.52 -29.06
N GLU A 89 -18.71 5.03 -28.41
CA GLU A 89 -18.81 6.02 -27.34
C GLU A 89 -18.37 7.39 -27.83
N ILE A 90 -18.91 8.44 -27.21
CA ILE A 90 -18.55 9.82 -27.51
C ILE A 90 -18.24 10.57 -26.21
N GLY A 91 -17.35 11.55 -26.31
CA GLY A 91 -16.95 12.41 -25.21
C GLY A 91 -16.63 13.81 -25.70
N GLN A 92 -16.41 14.72 -24.75
CA GLN A 92 -16.07 16.11 -25.08
C GLN A 92 -14.56 16.27 -25.19
N HIS A 93 -14.07 16.72 -26.35
CA HIS A 93 -12.69 17.13 -26.58
C HIS A 93 -12.55 18.64 -26.50
N GLY A 94 -12.22 19.14 -25.32
CA GLY A 94 -12.13 20.56 -25.06
C GLY A 94 -13.37 21.36 -25.46
N PHE A 95 -13.18 22.52 -26.10
CA PHE A 95 -14.28 23.32 -26.67
C PHE A 95 -14.04 23.68 -28.14
N SER A 96 -12.89 24.30 -28.43
CA SER A 96 -12.54 24.81 -29.77
C SER A 96 -11.20 24.27 -30.27
N HIS A 97 -10.46 23.55 -29.42
CA HIS A 97 -9.11 23.09 -29.69
C HIS A 97 -8.15 24.26 -30.00
N LYS A 98 -8.31 25.39 -29.29
CA LYS A 98 -7.46 26.57 -29.39
C LYS A 98 -6.36 26.52 -28.33
N ASN A 99 -5.12 26.82 -28.73
CA ASN A 99 -4.01 26.91 -27.80
C ASN A 99 -4.05 28.25 -27.05
N TYR A 100 -3.97 28.20 -25.72
CA TYR A 100 -3.90 29.38 -24.86
C TYR A 100 -2.59 29.45 -24.05
N SER A 101 -1.62 28.56 -24.33
CA SER A 101 -0.31 28.65 -23.69
C SER A 101 0.45 29.89 -24.13
N LEU A 102 1.13 30.57 -23.20
CA LEU A 102 2.08 31.65 -23.48
C LEU A 102 3.40 31.12 -24.03
N SER A 103 3.68 29.82 -23.84
CA SER A 103 4.87 29.16 -24.37
C SER A 103 4.82 29.00 -25.89
N THR A 104 5.92 29.34 -26.56
CA THR A 104 6.18 29.03 -27.97
C THR A 104 6.60 27.57 -28.18
N ASP A 105 6.85 26.83 -27.10
CA ASP A 105 7.19 25.42 -27.15
C ASP A 105 5.98 24.58 -27.61
N LYS A 106 6.17 23.81 -28.69
CA LYS A 106 5.16 22.92 -29.24
C LYS A 106 4.72 21.84 -28.24
N PHE A 107 5.52 21.54 -27.21
CA PHE A 107 5.22 20.52 -26.20
C PHE A 107 4.41 21.04 -25.00
N ASN A 108 4.24 22.36 -24.85
CA ASN A 108 3.53 22.98 -23.72
C ASN A 108 2.16 23.57 -24.09
N LYS A 109 1.53 23.05 -25.16
CA LYS A 109 0.20 23.50 -25.60
C LYS A 109 -0.91 23.02 -24.67
N TYR A 110 -1.90 23.87 -24.48
CA TYR A 110 -3.14 23.49 -23.80
C TYR A 110 -4.30 24.41 -24.17
N GLU A 111 -5.52 23.87 -24.17
CA GLU A 111 -6.75 24.68 -24.22
C GLU A 111 -7.24 25.04 -22.81
N PHE A 112 -6.93 24.22 -21.81
CA PHE A 112 -7.29 24.43 -20.40
C PHE A 112 -6.05 24.22 -19.54
N GLY A 113 -5.72 25.16 -18.67
CA GLY A 113 -4.45 25.17 -17.94
C GLY A 113 -4.24 26.47 -17.18
N ALA A 114 -3.08 26.57 -16.51
CA ALA A 114 -2.82 27.59 -15.49
C ALA A 114 -3.01 29.05 -15.98
N GLU A 115 -2.68 29.35 -17.24
CA GLU A 115 -2.80 30.71 -17.79
C GLU A 115 -4.24 31.02 -18.27
N ARG A 116 -5.17 30.07 -18.18
CA ARG A 116 -6.57 30.26 -18.55
C ARG A 116 -7.44 30.44 -17.31
N PRO A 117 -8.09 31.61 -17.11
CA PRO A 117 -8.89 31.87 -15.91
C PRO A 117 -10.02 30.85 -15.70
N TYR A 118 -10.27 30.46 -14.45
CA TYR A 118 -11.31 29.50 -14.05
C TYR A 118 -12.68 29.79 -14.73
N LYS A 119 -13.10 31.07 -14.72
CA LYS A 119 -14.39 31.49 -15.30
C LYS A 119 -14.48 31.17 -16.80
N LYS A 120 -13.38 31.36 -17.56
CA LYS A 120 -13.32 31.05 -18.99
C LYS A 120 -13.27 29.54 -19.24
N GLN A 121 -12.52 28.80 -18.43
CA GLN A 121 -12.52 27.34 -18.49
C GLN A 121 -13.92 26.78 -18.24
N ASN A 122 -14.62 27.26 -17.19
CA ASN A 122 -15.96 26.81 -16.83
C ASN A 122 -16.98 27.11 -17.93
N GLN A 123 -16.98 28.33 -18.47
CA GLN A 123 -17.87 28.72 -19.57
C GLN A 123 -17.74 27.78 -20.77
N ASP A 124 -16.51 27.52 -21.23
CA ASP A 124 -16.26 26.69 -22.41
C ASP A 124 -16.57 25.21 -22.18
N ILE A 125 -16.18 24.67 -21.02
CA ILE A 125 -16.48 23.27 -20.67
C ILE A 125 -17.99 23.05 -20.62
N VAL A 126 -18.73 23.92 -19.90
CA VAL A 126 -20.18 23.83 -19.74
C VAL A 126 -20.91 24.03 -21.07
N LYS A 127 -20.51 25.05 -21.85
CA LYS A 127 -21.10 25.32 -23.16
C LYS A 127 -20.89 24.14 -24.10
N GLY A 128 -19.66 23.62 -24.17
CA GLY A 128 -19.33 22.42 -24.95
C GLY A 128 -20.16 21.21 -24.55
N LYS A 129 -20.32 20.99 -23.23
CA LYS A 129 -21.12 19.89 -22.68
C LYS A 129 -22.58 20.00 -23.15
N LYS A 130 -23.20 21.17 -22.96
CA LYS A 130 -24.60 21.43 -23.37
C LYS A 130 -24.81 21.20 -24.87
N ILE A 131 -23.91 21.73 -25.71
CA ILE A 131 -23.97 21.55 -27.17
C ILE A 131 -24.04 20.06 -27.52
N LEU A 132 -23.10 19.26 -26.99
CA LEU A 132 -23.04 17.83 -27.29
C LEU A 132 -24.23 17.07 -26.69
N GLN A 133 -24.64 17.38 -25.45
CA GLN A 133 -25.80 16.74 -24.82
C GLN A 133 -27.09 16.98 -25.60
N ASN A 134 -27.28 18.18 -26.14
CA ASN A 134 -28.44 18.52 -26.94
C ASN A 134 -28.44 17.78 -28.28
N PHE A 135 -27.30 17.68 -28.97
CA PHE A 135 -27.24 17.03 -30.28
C PHE A 135 -27.41 15.51 -30.22
N PHE A 136 -26.86 14.87 -29.20
CA PHE A 136 -26.84 13.41 -29.10
C PHE A 136 -27.87 12.84 -28.13
N GLU A 137 -28.62 13.70 -27.43
CA GLU A 137 -29.59 13.33 -26.39
C GLU A 137 -28.99 12.35 -25.36
N LYS A 138 -27.70 12.54 -25.05
CA LYS A 138 -26.91 11.66 -24.19
C LYS A 138 -26.12 12.47 -23.17
N LYS A 139 -25.91 11.89 -21.99
CA LYS A 139 -25.02 12.49 -20.99
C LYS A 139 -23.57 12.45 -21.47
N MET A 140 -22.89 13.59 -21.40
CA MET A 140 -21.45 13.69 -21.65
C MET A 140 -20.71 13.46 -20.33
N ASN A 141 -20.14 12.26 -20.21
CA ASN A 141 -19.58 11.75 -18.96
C ASN A 141 -18.05 11.75 -18.93
N ILE A 142 -17.40 11.87 -20.09
CA ILE A 142 -15.95 11.82 -20.25
C ILE A 142 -15.49 13.12 -20.91
N PHE A 143 -14.42 13.69 -20.35
CA PHE A 143 -13.73 14.83 -20.92
C PHE A 143 -12.33 14.44 -21.39
N THR A 144 -11.95 14.89 -22.57
CA THR A 144 -10.62 14.72 -23.15
C THR A 144 -10.02 16.13 -23.32
N PRO A 145 -8.92 16.45 -22.62
CA PRO A 145 -8.25 17.73 -22.80
C PRO A 145 -7.38 17.72 -24.07
N PRO A 146 -7.50 18.73 -24.95
CA PRO A 146 -6.57 18.95 -26.07
C PRO A 146 -5.12 18.98 -25.61
N TRP A 147 -4.24 18.31 -26.35
CA TRP A 147 -2.81 18.14 -26.01
C TRP A 147 -2.56 17.57 -24.62
N HIS A 148 -3.54 16.87 -24.05
CA HIS A 148 -3.51 16.39 -22.66
C HIS A 148 -3.34 17.52 -21.63
N GLY A 149 -3.64 18.77 -22.00
CA GLY A 149 -3.48 19.98 -21.20
C GLY A 149 -4.66 20.24 -20.27
N PHE A 150 -4.42 20.18 -18.96
CA PHE A 150 -5.39 20.53 -17.91
C PHE A 150 -4.66 20.93 -16.62
N ASP A 151 -5.36 21.62 -15.73
CA ASP A 151 -4.90 22.00 -14.39
C ASP A 151 -5.92 21.61 -13.30
N ARG A 152 -5.66 22.01 -12.05
CA ARG A 152 -6.57 21.75 -10.92
C ARG A 152 -7.93 22.43 -11.11
N ASN A 153 -7.97 23.63 -11.71
CA ASN A 153 -9.22 24.33 -12.00
C ASN A 153 -10.08 23.52 -12.97
N THR A 154 -9.48 22.98 -14.03
CA THR A 154 -10.14 22.08 -14.97
C THR A 154 -10.81 20.93 -14.23
N LEU A 155 -10.07 20.23 -13.36
CA LEU A 155 -10.60 19.08 -12.61
C LEU A 155 -11.77 19.46 -11.69
N CYS A 156 -11.67 20.58 -10.97
CA CYS A 156 -12.76 21.06 -10.11
C CYS A 156 -14.02 21.38 -10.92
N ILE A 157 -13.88 21.98 -12.11
CA ILE A 157 -14.99 22.24 -13.02
C ILE A 157 -15.62 20.92 -13.48
N LEU A 158 -14.80 19.97 -13.95
CA LEU A 158 -15.32 18.69 -14.44
C LEU A 158 -16.11 17.94 -13.36
N ALA A 159 -15.61 17.90 -12.14
CA ALA A 159 -16.30 17.32 -10.99
C ALA A 159 -17.65 18.02 -10.72
N LYS A 160 -17.65 19.36 -10.66
CA LYS A 160 -18.86 20.16 -10.40
C LYS A 160 -19.92 19.98 -11.49
N GLU A 161 -19.50 19.93 -12.75
CA GLU A 161 -20.40 19.78 -13.89
C GLU A 161 -20.84 18.34 -14.12
N GLY A 162 -20.48 17.39 -13.25
CA GLY A 162 -20.93 16.01 -13.29
C GLY A 162 -20.27 15.18 -14.40
N PHE A 163 -19.03 15.47 -14.77
CA PHE A 163 -18.21 14.51 -15.52
C PHE A 163 -17.78 13.38 -14.60
N SER A 164 -17.81 12.15 -15.12
CA SER A 164 -17.39 10.95 -14.37
C SER A 164 -15.92 10.61 -14.59
N ALA A 165 -15.31 11.10 -15.67
CA ALA A 165 -13.91 10.84 -15.98
C ALA A 165 -13.26 11.93 -16.84
N ILE A 166 -11.94 12.02 -16.73
CA ILE A 166 -11.06 12.72 -17.68
C ILE A 166 -10.10 11.70 -18.29
N SER A 167 -9.87 11.75 -19.60
CA SER A 167 -8.93 10.86 -20.29
C SER A 167 -7.80 11.63 -20.95
N ALA A 168 -6.55 11.38 -20.56
CA ALA A 168 -5.37 12.13 -21.02
C ALA A 168 -4.09 11.26 -21.00
N GLY A 169 -3.00 11.73 -21.60
CA GLY A 169 -1.68 11.12 -21.48
C GLY A 169 -1.05 11.31 -20.10
N HIS A 170 -0.09 10.46 -19.72
CA HIS A 170 0.57 10.48 -18.41
C HIS A 170 1.20 11.85 -18.07
N LYS A 171 0.73 12.51 -16.99
CA LYS A 171 1.30 13.75 -16.42
C LYS A 171 1.52 13.63 -14.92
N ASN A 172 2.59 14.25 -14.40
CA ASN A 172 2.91 14.36 -12.97
C ASN A 172 2.02 15.40 -12.26
N ILE A 173 0.71 15.18 -12.25
CA ILE A 173 -0.22 15.99 -11.46
C ILE A 173 -0.81 15.07 -10.40
N HIS A 174 -0.62 15.41 -9.12
CA HIS A 174 -1.27 14.70 -8.02
C HIS A 174 -2.80 14.78 -8.21
N PHE A 175 -3.41 13.68 -8.65
CA PHE A 175 -4.84 13.56 -8.91
C PHE A 175 -5.58 13.40 -7.58
N ASN A 176 -5.57 14.45 -6.75
CA ASN A 176 -6.25 14.54 -5.45
C ASN A 176 -7.33 15.62 -5.53
N VAL A 177 -8.46 15.28 -6.14
CA VAL A 177 -9.68 16.10 -6.05
C VAL A 177 -10.72 15.25 -5.34
N ASP A 178 -11.26 15.75 -4.21
CA ASP A 178 -12.32 15.16 -3.39
C ASP A 178 -13.65 14.99 -4.17
N SER A 179 -13.64 14.20 -5.24
CA SER A 179 -14.73 14.07 -6.20
C SER A 179 -14.73 12.69 -6.86
N ASN A 180 -15.90 12.26 -7.35
CA ASN A 180 -16.07 11.01 -8.11
C ASN A 180 -15.45 11.04 -9.53
N LEU A 181 -14.62 12.04 -9.85
CA LEU A 181 -13.99 12.22 -11.15
C LEU A 181 -12.80 11.25 -11.30
N ARG A 182 -12.85 10.34 -12.27
CA ARG A 182 -11.79 9.35 -12.51
C ARG A 182 -10.77 9.81 -13.56
N TYR A 183 -9.53 9.34 -13.45
CA TYR A 183 -8.49 9.54 -14.45
C TYR A 183 -8.33 8.29 -15.34
N ILE A 184 -8.39 8.46 -16.66
CA ILE A 184 -8.27 7.37 -17.64
C ILE A 184 -7.05 7.62 -18.56
N PRO A 185 -5.88 7.04 -18.27
CA PRO A 185 -4.68 7.28 -19.05
C PRO A 185 -4.74 6.67 -20.46
N VAL A 186 -4.24 7.42 -21.44
CA VAL A 186 -3.78 6.86 -22.72
C VAL A 186 -2.32 6.44 -22.57
N ASP A 187 -2.01 5.21 -22.95
CA ASP A 187 -0.68 4.62 -22.78
C ASP A 187 0.13 4.58 -24.07
N ILE A 188 -0.55 4.42 -25.21
CA ILE A 188 0.06 4.30 -26.52
C ILE A 188 -0.61 5.27 -27.46
N ASP A 189 0.20 6.12 -28.09
CA ASP A 189 -0.21 6.93 -29.23
C ASP A 189 0.15 6.19 -30.51
N PHE A 190 -0.85 5.78 -31.28
CA PHE A 190 -0.69 4.99 -32.50
C PHE A 190 -0.23 5.84 -33.68
N ASN A 191 -0.68 7.10 -33.74
CA ASN A 191 -0.26 8.07 -34.73
C ASN A 191 0.65 9.08 -34.03
N LYS A 192 1.95 9.06 -34.31
CA LYS A 192 2.93 9.92 -33.62
C LYS A 192 3.43 11.04 -34.53
N ARG A 193 3.94 12.11 -33.92
CA ARG A 193 4.70 13.13 -34.65
C ARG A 193 6.20 12.87 -34.58
N LYS A 194 6.89 12.99 -35.72
CA LYS A 194 8.35 13.08 -35.82
C LYS A 194 8.84 14.44 -35.31
N HIS A 195 10.15 14.59 -35.09
CA HIS A 195 10.76 15.87 -34.69
C HIS A 195 10.50 17.00 -35.70
N ASN A 196 10.40 16.69 -36.99
CA ASN A 196 10.06 17.64 -38.06
C ASN A 196 8.56 18.03 -38.08
N GLY A 197 7.73 17.42 -37.22
CA GLY A 197 6.30 17.69 -37.09
C GLY A 197 5.39 16.82 -37.97
N GLU A 198 5.94 15.99 -38.86
CA GLU A 198 5.17 15.05 -39.68
C GLU A 198 4.55 13.94 -38.84
N TRP A 199 3.36 13.51 -39.23
CA TRP A 199 2.71 12.34 -38.65
C TRP A 199 3.23 11.04 -39.26
N PHE A 200 3.36 10.02 -38.42
CA PHE A 200 3.58 8.64 -38.85
C PHE A 200 2.77 7.67 -37.99
N THR A 201 2.32 6.59 -38.60
CA THR A 201 1.60 5.52 -37.91
C THR A 201 2.58 4.45 -37.44
N MET A 202 2.48 4.07 -36.16
CA MET A 202 3.39 3.10 -35.56
C MET A 202 3.31 1.72 -36.23
N LYS A 203 4.44 1.00 -36.28
CA LYS A 203 4.46 -0.40 -36.75
C LYS A 203 3.75 -1.31 -35.74
N ASN A 204 2.96 -2.27 -36.24
CA ASN A 204 2.21 -3.24 -35.41
C ASN A 204 3.09 -3.98 -34.39
N SER A 205 4.29 -4.38 -34.81
CA SER A 205 5.27 -5.04 -33.94
C SER A 205 5.77 -4.15 -32.80
N GLU A 206 5.91 -2.83 -33.01
CA GLU A 206 6.31 -1.89 -31.96
C GLU A 206 5.14 -1.61 -31.01
N THR A 207 3.94 -1.41 -31.54
CA THR A 207 2.71 -1.22 -30.76
C THR A 207 2.48 -2.39 -29.81
N ILE A 208 2.62 -3.62 -30.30
CA ILE A 208 2.44 -4.84 -29.50
C ILE A 208 3.54 -5.00 -28.45
N LYS A 209 4.80 -4.68 -28.79
CA LYS A 209 5.87 -4.62 -27.78
C LYS A 209 5.55 -3.64 -26.67
N LYS A 210 4.93 -2.47 -26.97
CA LYS A 210 4.49 -1.51 -25.94
C LYS A 210 3.34 -2.06 -25.10
N ILE A 211 2.33 -2.68 -25.71
CA ILE A 211 1.24 -3.35 -24.99
C ILE A 211 1.79 -4.36 -23.98
N ASN A 212 2.77 -5.16 -24.40
CA ASN A 212 3.38 -6.18 -23.53
C ASN A 212 4.24 -5.60 -22.41
N ARG A 213 4.88 -4.43 -22.63
CA ARG A 213 5.65 -3.73 -21.59
C ARG A 213 4.78 -3.07 -20.53
N ILE A 214 3.53 -2.71 -20.86
CA ILE A 214 2.59 -2.11 -19.91
C ILE A 214 2.19 -3.18 -18.89
N LYS A 215 2.57 -3.00 -17.62
CA LYS A 215 2.31 -4.00 -16.56
C LYS A 215 0.85 -4.05 -16.10
N LYS A 216 0.11 -2.94 -16.18
CA LYS A 216 -1.30 -2.87 -15.77
C LYS A 216 -2.22 -3.61 -16.76
N PRO A 217 -3.41 -4.08 -16.32
CA PRO A 217 -4.36 -4.78 -17.18
C PRO A 217 -5.03 -3.86 -18.21
N GLY A 218 -5.36 -2.61 -17.84
CA GLY A 218 -5.96 -1.63 -18.74
C GLY A 218 -4.93 -0.94 -19.63
N VAL A 219 -5.17 -0.91 -20.94
CA VAL A 219 -4.32 -0.23 -21.93
C VAL A 219 -5.17 0.71 -22.78
N GLY A 220 -4.83 2.00 -22.79
CA GLY A 220 -5.44 3.00 -23.66
C GLY A 220 -4.62 3.23 -24.91
N ILE A 221 -5.25 3.11 -26.08
CA ILE A 221 -4.63 3.39 -27.39
C ILE A 221 -5.32 4.60 -28.01
N LEU A 222 -4.54 5.64 -28.27
CA LEU A 222 -4.96 6.88 -28.92
C LEU A 222 -4.70 6.81 -30.42
N LEU A 223 -5.69 7.28 -31.17
CA LEU A 223 -5.68 7.48 -32.60
C LEU A 223 -5.94 8.95 -32.92
N HIS A 224 -5.46 9.37 -34.08
CA HIS A 224 -5.84 10.62 -34.72
C HIS A 224 -6.16 10.32 -36.18
N HIS A 225 -7.43 10.14 -36.55
CA HIS A 225 -7.82 9.79 -37.92
C HIS A 225 -7.26 10.75 -38.99
N ASN A 226 -7.08 12.04 -38.66
CA ASN A 226 -6.49 13.02 -39.57
C ASN A 226 -4.99 12.79 -39.83
N ALA A 227 -4.31 12.05 -38.96
CA ALA A 227 -2.89 11.71 -39.04
C ALA A 227 -2.59 10.44 -39.86
N PHE A 228 -3.61 9.72 -40.33
CA PHE A 228 -3.44 8.63 -41.30
C PHE A 228 -3.12 9.22 -42.67
N ASN A 229 -1.95 8.89 -43.22
CA ASN A 229 -1.45 9.54 -44.43
C ASN A 229 -2.06 8.94 -45.71
N ASP A 230 -2.20 7.62 -45.75
CA ASP A 230 -2.59 6.84 -46.93
C ASP A 230 -3.39 5.57 -46.52
N GLU A 231 -3.76 4.75 -47.52
CA GLU A 231 -4.47 3.50 -47.29
C GLU A 231 -3.59 2.45 -46.58
N ASP A 232 -2.26 2.53 -46.68
CA ASP A 232 -1.35 1.60 -45.99
C ASP A 232 -1.39 1.81 -44.47
N ASP A 233 -1.55 3.05 -44.01
CA ASP A 233 -1.80 3.33 -42.59
C ASP A 233 -3.12 2.70 -42.10
N PHE A 234 -4.18 2.73 -42.92
CA PHE A 234 -5.46 2.09 -42.61
C PHE A 234 -5.38 0.57 -42.64
N ASN A 235 -4.71 -0.02 -43.64
CA ASN A 235 -4.44 -1.45 -43.72
C ASN A 235 -3.63 -1.94 -42.51
N ARG A 236 -2.69 -1.11 -42.02
CA ARG A 236 -1.92 -1.41 -40.82
C ARG A 236 -2.79 -1.44 -39.57
N LEU A 237 -3.72 -0.50 -39.42
CA LEU A 237 -4.70 -0.51 -38.33
C LEU A 237 -5.62 -1.73 -38.44
N ASP A 238 -6.10 -2.06 -39.63
CA ASP A 238 -6.97 -3.21 -39.88
C ASP A 238 -6.28 -4.53 -39.47
N GLU A 239 -5.04 -4.72 -39.93
CA GLU A 239 -4.19 -5.85 -39.53
C GLU A 239 -3.95 -5.86 -38.01
N PHE A 240 -3.69 -4.71 -37.41
CA PHE A 240 -3.46 -4.60 -35.97
C PHE A 240 -4.67 -5.06 -35.16
N LEU A 241 -5.86 -4.57 -35.49
CA LEU A 241 -7.11 -4.95 -34.84
C LEU A 241 -7.41 -6.44 -35.02
N TYR A 242 -7.16 -6.98 -36.22
CA TYR A 242 -7.28 -8.41 -36.50
C TYR A 242 -6.37 -9.26 -35.59
N LEU A 243 -5.10 -8.87 -35.46
CA LEU A 243 -4.11 -9.57 -34.63
C LEU A 243 -4.48 -9.53 -33.15
N LEU A 244 -4.92 -8.37 -32.64
CA LEU A 244 -5.36 -8.25 -31.25
C LEU A 244 -6.62 -9.09 -30.97
N LYS A 245 -7.56 -9.13 -31.91
CA LYS A 245 -8.83 -9.88 -31.78
C LYS A 245 -8.62 -11.39 -31.75
N LYS A 246 -7.56 -11.89 -32.39
CA LYS A 246 -7.17 -13.31 -32.34
C LYS A 246 -6.55 -13.74 -31.00
N ASN A 247 -6.23 -12.80 -30.12
CA ASN A 247 -5.62 -13.11 -28.84
C ASN A 247 -6.67 -13.21 -27.73
N GLU A 248 -6.88 -14.42 -27.18
CA GLU A 248 -7.88 -14.69 -26.14
C GLU A 248 -7.62 -13.95 -24.81
N LEU A 249 -6.38 -13.51 -24.58
CA LEU A 249 -6.01 -12.71 -23.42
C LEU A 249 -6.40 -11.23 -23.58
N ILE A 250 -6.85 -10.80 -24.76
CA ILE A 250 -7.26 -9.42 -25.02
C ILE A 250 -8.78 -9.31 -24.99
N LYS A 251 -9.28 -8.40 -24.15
CA LYS A 251 -10.68 -8.02 -24.14
C LYS A 251 -10.81 -6.55 -24.50
N PHE A 252 -11.57 -6.26 -25.55
CA PHE A 252 -11.88 -4.88 -25.88
C PHE A 252 -12.98 -4.33 -24.96
N ILE A 253 -12.79 -3.10 -24.52
CA ILE A 253 -13.70 -2.42 -23.62
C ILE A 253 -13.95 -0.99 -24.09
N ASN A 254 -15.13 -0.50 -23.78
CA ASN A 254 -15.44 0.91 -23.90
C ASN A 254 -14.59 1.75 -22.93
N LEU A 255 -14.29 2.99 -23.31
CA LEU A 255 -13.51 3.90 -22.47
C LEU A 255 -14.19 4.12 -21.11
N SER A 256 -15.53 4.25 -21.08
CA SER A 256 -16.29 4.34 -19.83
C SER A 256 -16.13 3.13 -18.88
N LYS A 257 -15.81 1.95 -19.42
CA LYS A 257 -15.61 0.69 -18.67
C LYS A 257 -14.15 0.45 -18.26
N SER A 258 -13.19 1.19 -18.82
CA SER A 258 -11.78 1.14 -18.42
C SER A 258 -11.56 1.54 -16.95
N VAL A 259 -12.57 2.18 -16.38
CA VAL A 259 -12.69 2.69 -15.03
C VAL A 259 -12.68 1.60 -13.93
N ARG A 260 -12.81 0.31 -14.25
CA ARG A 260 -12.83 -0.77 -13.23
C ARG A 260 -11.46 -1.33 -12.83
N PHE A 261 -10.35 -0.76 -13.32
CA PHE A 261 -9.05 -1.42 -13.22
C PHE A 261 -7.97 -0.66 -12.42
N ASP A 262 -8.24 0.53 -11.87
CA ASP A 262 -7.22 1.32 -11.15
C ASP A 262 -7.68 1.97 -9.82
N THR A 263 -8.83 1.56 -9.29
CA THR A 263 -9.22 1.79 -7.88
C THR A 263 -9.68 0.45 -7.31
N GLY A 264 -8.96 -0.08 -6.31
CA GLY A 264 -9.33 -1.30 -5.59
C GLY A 264 -8.47 -2.54 -5.83
N THR A 265 -7.43 -2.47 -6.67
CA THR A 265 -6.52 -3.61 -6.90
C THR A 265 -5.41 -3.62 -5.84
N ILE A 266 -5.30 -4.72 -5.10
CA ILE A 266 -4.18 -4.96 -4.18
C ILE A 266 -2.88 -5.07 -5.00
N GLN A 267 -1.86 -4.31 -4.57
CA GLN A 267 -0.53 -4.32 -5.17
C GLN A 267 0.22 -5.55 -4.67
N ARG A 268 0.71 -6.40 -5.59
CA ARG A 268 1.37 -7.67 -5.26
C ARG A 268 2.58 -7.49 -4.34
N ASP A 269 3.44 -6.53 -4.65
CA ASP A 269 4.64 -6.27 -3.84
C ASP A 269 4.25 -5.81 -2.43
N ALA A 270 3.23 -4.95 -2.31
CA ALA A 270 2.72 -4.50 -1.01
C ALA A 270 2.04 -5.63 -0.21
N LEU A 271 1.36 -6.56 -0.89
CA LEU A 271 0.82 -7.77 -0.27
C LEU A 271 1.96 -8.66 0.27
N ALA A 272 3.02 -8.88 -0.51
CA ALA A 272 4.19 -9.60 -0.06
C ALA A 272 4.84 -8.91 1.15
N TYR A 273 5.01 -7.58 1.11
CA TYR A 273 5.56 -6.84 2.25
C TYR A 273 4.67 -6.93 3.48
N TYR A 274 3.35 -6.85 3.33
CA TYR A 274 2.40 -7.01 4.44
C TYR A 274 2.50 -8.41 5.05
N LEU A 275 2.53 -9.47 4.24
CA LEU A 275 2.67 -10.84 4.74
C LEU A 275 4.04 -11.09 5.36
N ASN A 276 5.07 -10.34 4.95
CA ASN A 276 6.42 -10.50 5.45
C ASN A 276 6.76 -9.64 6.69
N TYR A 277 6.13 -8.47 6.82
CA TYR A 277 6.42 -7.52 7.90
C TYR A 277 5.25 -7.30 8.85
N GLN A 278 4.08 -7.86 8.56
CA GLN A 278 2.81 -7.62 9.26
C GLN A 278 2.26 -6.20 9.11
N PHE A 279 2.86 -5.40 8.24
CA PHE A 279 2.41 -4.06 7.90
C PHE A 279 2.85 -3.72 6.49
N VAL A 280 2.19 -2.74 5.89
CA VAL A 280 2.61 -2.17 4.62
C VAL A 280 3.64 -1.07 4.92
N PRO A 281 4.92 -1.20 4.49
CA PRO A 281 5.93 -0.21 4.83
C PRO A 281 5.60 1.16 4.23
N LYS A 282 5.62 2.22 5.03
CA LYS A 282 5.38 3.59 4.59
C LYS A 282 6.50 4.06 3.64
N PRO A 283 6.18 4.84 2.58
CA PRO A 283 4.86 5.39 2.22
C PRO A 283 4.05 4.49 1.26
N LEU A 284 4.41 3.21 1.13
CA LEU A 284 3.71 2.28 0.23
C LEU A 284 2.29 2.01 0.72
N THR A 285 1.42 1.64 -0.20
CA THR A 285 0.00 1.38 0.08
C THR A 285 -0.40 0.02 -0.46
N ILE A 286 -1.24 -0.73 0.25
CA ILE A 286 -1.63 -2.05 -0.25
C ILE A 286 -2.59 -1.95 -1.44
N ILE A 287 -3.49 -0.97 -1.43
CA ILE A 287 -4.34 -0.63 -2.58
C ILE A 287 -3.74 0.59 -3.27
N ARG A 288 -3.59 0.50 -4.60
CA ARG A 288 -3.14 1.63 -5.42
C ARG A 288 -4.07 2.83 -5.24
N ASN A 289 -3.51 4.04 -5.12
CA ASN A 289 -4.23 5.30 -4.87
C ASN A 289 -4.96 5.37 -3.51
N SER A 290 -4.69 4.46 -2.56
CA SER A 290 -5.07 4.63 -1.16
C SER A 290 -4.03 5.45 -0.38
N VAL A 291 -4.27 5.71 0.91
CA VAL A 291 -3.36 6.48 1.77
C VAL A 291 -2.78 5.59 2.86
N ASN A 292 -1.46 5.64 3.05
CA ASN A 292 -0.77 5.08 4.21
C ASN A 292 -0.15 6.24 5.00
N PRO A 293 -0.92 6.86 5.92
CA PRO A 293 -0.51 8.12 6.52
C PRO A 293 0.64 7.92 7.51
N GLU A 294 1.65 8.77 7.44
CA GLU A 294 2.74 8.76 8.42
C GLU A 294 2.28 9.43 9.73
N ASN A 295 2.49 8.74 10.86
CA ASN A 295 2.31 9.37 12.16
C ASN A 295 3.52 10.27 12.46
N LYS A 296 3.37 11.59 12.27
CA LYS A 296 4.44 12.58 12.49
C LYS A 296 5.11 12.47 13.87
N ARG A 297 4.39 12.00 14.91
CA ARG A 297 4.94 11.84 16.26
C ARG A 297 5.99 10.71 16.35
N PHE A 298 5.87 9.69 15.49
CA PHE A 298 6.70 8.48 15.51
C PHE A 298 7.44 8.27 14.18
N ASN A 299 7.60 9.33 13.39
CA ASN A 299 8.31 9.30 12.12
C ASN A 299 9.79 9.58 12.34
N PHE A 300 10.57 8.52 12.55
CA PHE A 300 12.03 8.60 12.72
C PHE A 300 12.74 8.38 11.38
N ASP A 301 13.82 9.14 11.15
CA ASP A 301 14.66 9.05 9.95
C ASP A 301 16.12 9.42 10.30
N TYR A 302 16.75 8.59 11.13
CA TYR A 302 18.14 8.76 11.55
C TYR A 302 19.09 8.09 10.56
N SER A 303 19.94 8.85 9.86
CA SER A 303 20.93 8.32 8.91
C SER A 303 22.37 8.32 9.45
N GLU A 304 22.70 9.30 10.29
CA GLU A 304 24.05 9.55 10.80
C GLU A 304 24.20 9.08 12.26
N GLU A 305 25.44 8.97 12.71
CA GLU A 305 25.74 8.54 14.07
C GLU A 305 25.26 9.57 15.11
N PRO A 306 24.41 9.17 16.08
CA PRO A 306 23.94 10.07 17.10
C PRO A 306 25.09 10.51 18.02
N LYS A 307 25.03 11.76 18.50
CA LYS A 307 26.02 12.30 19.43
C LYS A 307 26.06 11.46 20.71
N VAL A 308 27.15 10.73 20.90
CA VAL A 308 27.36 9.87 22.08
C VAL A 308 27.52 10.71 23.35
N ILE A 309 26.84 10.29 24.41
CA ILE A 309 26.91 10.92 25.73
C ILE A 309 28.12 10.36 26.48
N ARG A 310 29.20 11.13 26.49
CA ARG A 310 30.46 10.79 27.18
C ARG A 310 30.37 11.05 28.68
N ARG A 311 29.64 10.21 29.41
CA ARG A 311 29.45 10.29 30.87
C ARG A 311 29.37 8.88 31.48
N SER A 312 29.52 8.78 32.79
CA SER A 312 29.46 7.49 33.50
C SER A 312 28.10 6.81 33.35
N LYS A 313 28.10 5.48 33.46
CA LYS A 313 26.88 4.65 33.47
C LYS A 313 25.84 5.16 34.47
N ASP A 314 26.25 5.54 35.68
CA ASP A 314 25.34 5.99 36.74
C ASP A 314 24.72 7.35 36.40
N TYR A 315 25.49 8.25 35.79
CA TYR A 315 24.95 9.51 35.27
C TYR A 315 23.88 9.24 34.21
N ILE A 316 24.14 8.32 33.28
CA ILE A 316 23.17 7.94 32.24
C ILE A 316 21.93 7.29 32.84
N CYS A 317 22.06 6.41 33.84
CA CYS A 317 20.93 5.80 34.54
C CYS A 317 20.02 6.86 35.20
N ARG A 318 20.61 7.85 35.88
CA ARG A 318 19.86 8.99 36.44
C ARG A 318 19.19 9.83 35.36
N ASN A 319 19.85 10.00 34.21
CA ASN A 319 19.28 10.73 33.08
C ASN A 319 18.14 9.99 32.39
N ILE A 320 18.20 8.66 32.28
CA ILE A 320 17.09 7.83 31.77
C ILE A 320 15.84 8.07 32.62
N TYR A 321 15.96 7.92 33.94
CA TYR A 321 14.84 8.13 34.85
C TYR A 321 14.31 9.57 34.81
N SER A 322 15.19 10.56 34.97
CA SER A 322 14.78 11.98 35.00
C SER A 322 14.17 12.43 33.66
N LYS A 323 14.68 11.96 32.52
CA LYS A 323 14.10 12.27 31.22
C LYS A 323 12.74 11.60 31.03
N LEU A 324 12.57 10.33 31.44
CA LEU A 324 11.26 9.69 31.41
C LEU A 324 10.25 10.45 32.28
N LYS A 325 10.66 10.84 33.50
CA LYS A 325 9.84 11.65 34.41
C LYS A 325 9.43 12.98 33.78
N LYS A 326 10.38 13.71 33.16
CA LYS A 326 10.09 14.96 32.44
C LYS A 326 9.14 14.75 31.26
N VAL A 327 9.32 13.69 30.48
CA VAL A 327 8.45 13.38 29.34
C VAL A 327 7.03 13.07 29.80
N ILE A 328 6.88 12.19 30.79
CA ILE A 328 5.57 11.81 31.34
C ILE A 328 4.88 13.03 31.94
N MET A 329 5.60 13.85 32.71
CA MET A 329 5.05 15.08 33.30
C MET A 329 4.41 16.00 32.26
N ARG A 330 5.02 16.15 31.07
CA ARG A 330 4.46 16.96 29.96
C ARG A 330 3.26 16.32 29.27
N GLN A 331 3.10 15.00 29.40
CA GLN A 331 2.04 14.23 28.75
C GLN A 331 0.84 13.99 29.67
N LEU A 332 0.93 14.35 30.95
CA LEU A 332 -0.17 14.23 31.90
C LEU A 332 -1.38 15.09 31.47
N PRO A 333 -2.61 14.58 31.57
CA PRO A 333 -3.81 15.34 31.24
C PRO A 333 -4.18 16.33 32.36
N ASP A 334 -5.25 17.12 32.16
CA ASP A 334 -5.82 18.04 33.15
C ASP A 334 -5.85 17.43 34.57
N LYS A 335 -5.44 18.23 35.58
CA LYS A 335 -5.81 18.17 37.02
C LYS A 335 -6.71 17.01 37.47
N ARG A 336 -7.91 17.01 36.89
CA ARG A 336 -9.08 16.28 37.39
C ARG A 336 -9.30 14.95 36.69
N LYS A 337 -8.64 14.71 35.55
CA LYS A 337 -8.86 13.51 34.75
C LYS A 337 -8.09 12.30 35.31
N PRO A 338 -8.74 11.14 35.48
CA PRO A 338 -8.06 9.88 35.79
C PRO A 338 -7.10 9.47 34.68
N ILE A 339 -6.14 8.63 35.01
CA ILE A 339 -5.12 8.15 34.06
C ILE A 339 -5.27 6.65 33.87
N GLY A 340 -5.28 6.19 32.62
CA GLY A 340 -5.21 4.78 32.26
C GLY A 340 -3.79 4.33 31.98
N ILE A 341 -3.47 3.08 32.31
CA ILE A 341 -2.19 2.44 31.97
C ILE A 341 -2.45 1.02 31.50
N LEU A 342 -1.94 0.67 30.32
CA LEU A 342 -1.82 -0.73 29.90
C LEU A 342 -0.63 -1.35 30.65
N LEU A 343 -0.94 -2.15 31.67
CA LEU A 343 0.04 -2.76 32.55
C LEU A 343 0.28 -4.20 32.10
N SER A 344 1.50 -4.53 31.68
CA SER A 344 1.83 -5.88 31.18
C SER A 344 2.47 -6.78 32.23
N GLY A 345 2.67 -6.27 33.45
CA GLY A 345 3.47 -6.92 34.49
C GLY A 345 4.97 -6.99 34.19
N GLY A 346 5.43 -6.37 33.09
CA GLY A 346 6.84 -6.28 32.71
C GLY A 346 7.50 -4.96 33.12
N LEU A 347 8.82 -4.88 32.92
CA LEU A 347 9.64 -3.71 33.26
C LEU A 347 9.10 -2.39 32.70
N ASP A 348 8.71 -2.37 31.42
CA ASP A 348 8.49 -1.12 30.69
C ASP A 348 7.25 -0.36 31.19
N SER A 349 6.13 -1.08 31.32
CA SER A 349 4.87 -0.56 31.83
C SER A 349 4.94 -0.29 33.33
N ALA A 350 5.68 -1.13 34.09
CA ALA A 350 5.96 -0.90 35.50
C ALA A 350 6.76 0.38 35.75
N ALA A 351 7.77 0.67 34.92
CA ALA A 351 8.56 1.90 34.99
C ALA A 351 7.71 3.14 34.68
N VAL A 352 6.79 3.04 33.71
CA VAL A 352 5.81 4.10 33.42
C VAL A 352 4.86 4.31 34.61
N LEU A 353 4.28 3.25 35.16
CA LEU A 353 3.40 3.30 36.34
C LEU A 353 4.10 3.94 37.53
N HIS A 354 5.31 3.48 37.87
CA HIS A 354 6.11 4.06 38.96
C HIS A 354 6.31 5.57 38.75
N THR A 355 6.71 5.95 37.54
CA THR A 355 7.02 7.35 37.23
C THR A 355 5.76 8.24 37.24
N ILE A 356 4.60 7.73 36.80
CA ILE A 356 3.33 8.46 36.89
C ILE A 356 2.93 8.63 38.36
N ARG A 357 3.01 7.57 39.18
CA ARG A 357 2.66 7.68 40.60
C ARG A 357 3.55 8.68 41.34
N GLU A 358 4.84 8.72 41.02
CA GLU A 358 5.81 9.71 41.53
C GLU A 358 5.52 11.17 41.14
N LEU A 359 4.63 11.39 40.18
CA LEU A 359 4.24 12.72 39.70
C LEU A 359 2.84 13.11 40.15
N THR A 360 2.00 12.15 40.57
CA THR A 360 0.62 12.43 40.92
C THR A 360 -0.06 11.36 41.78
N ASP A 361 -0.88 11.83 42.72
CA ASP A 361 -1.77 11.01 43.56
C ASP A 361 -3.16 10.76 42.95
N ARG A 362 -3.37 11.08 41.67
CA ARG A 362 -4.65 10.84 40.99
C ARG A 362 -5.05 9.37 40.96
N LYS A 363 -6.34 9.12 40.68
CA LYS A 363 -6.84 7.80 40.33
C LYS A 363 -6.14 7.29 39.06
N ILE A 364 -5.50 6.13 39.18
CA ILE A 364 -4.85 5.42 38.09
C ILE A 364 -5.61 4.11 37.87
N TYR A 365 -6.12 3.92 36.66
CA TYR A 365 -6.74 2.67 36.21
C TYR A 365 -5.69 1.86 35.46
N THR A 366 -5.45 0.62 35.89
CA THR A 366 -4.51 -0.30 35.22
C THR A 366 -5.27 -1.46 34.60
N LEU A 367 -5.00 -1.77 33.34
CA LEU A 367 -5.59 -2.91 32.66
C LEU A 367 -4.51 -3.86 32.15
N THR A 368 -4.70 -5.16 32.38
CA THR A 368 -3.82 -6.22 31.87
C THR A 368 -4.62 -7.20 31.01
N GLY A 369 -4.21 -7.37 29.76
CA GLY A 369 -4.73 -8.41 28.88
C GLY A 369 -4.02 -9.74 29.10
N ALA A 370 -4.76 -10.85 29.02
CA ALA A 370 -4.22 -12.21 29.01
C ALA A 370 -5.10 -13.15 28.19
N TYR A 371 -4.56 -14.31 27.82
CA TYR A 371 -5.32 -15.34 27.09
C TYR A 371 -5.86 -16.46 27.99
N HIS A 372 -5.50 -16.45 29.27
CA HIS A 372 -6.03 -17.35 30.29
C HIS A 372 -5.86 -16.73 31.70
N LYS A 373 -6.72 -17.13 32.64
CA LYS A 373 -6.75 -16.59 34.01
C LYS A 373 -5.51 -16.89 34.86
N LYS A 374 -4.67 -17.83 34.42
CA LYS A 374 -3.45 -18.26 35.14
C LYS A 374 -2.18 -17.66 34.54
N ALA A 375 -2.29 -16.65 33.66
CA ALA A 375 -1.13 -16.09 32.99
C ALA A 375 -0.26 -15.32 33.99
N GLU A 376 1.05 -15.54 33.94
CA GLU A 376 1.98 -14.94 34.91
C GLU A 376 1.93 -13.42 34.89
N ASN A 377 1.70 -12.82 33.71
CA ASN A 377 1.59 -11.38 33.57
C ASN A 377 0.48 -10.75 34.42
N LEU A 378 -0.63 -11.45 34.67
CA LEU A 378 -1.69 -11.02 35.58
C LEU A 378 -1.18 -10.92 37.02
N ILE A 379 -0.45 -11.94 37.48
CA ILE A 379 0.09 -11.99 38.85
C ILE A 379 1.05 -10.81 39.10
N PHE A 380 1.95 -10.55 38.15
CA PHE A 380 2.88 -9.42 38.28
C PHE A 380 2.19 -8.06 38.18
N ALA A 381 1.16 -7.94 37.33
CA ALA A 381 0.37 -6.72 37.22
C ALA A 381 -0.41 -6.44 38.51
N GLU A 382 -1.01 -7.47 39.13
CA GLU A 382 -1.71 -7.36 40.41
C GLU A 382 -0.76 -6.92 41.53
N ARG A 383 0.45 -7.52 41.62
CA ARG A 383 1.47 -7.09 42.59
C ARG A 383 1.85 -5.63 42.43
N MET A 384 2.03 -5.19 41.19
CA MET A 384 2.33 -3.80 40.87
C MET A 384 1.15 -2.88 41.20
N SER A 385 -0.07 -3.28 40.91
CA SER A 385 -1.28 -2.54 41.26
C SER A 385 -1.38 -2.33 42.77
N LYS A 386 -1.21 -3.39 43.57
CA LYS A 386 -1.20 -3.32 45.05
C LYS A 386 -0.13 -2.36 45.56
N LYS A 387 1.11 -2.45 45.02
CA LYS A 387 2.21 -1.57 45.41
C LYS A 387 1.94 -0.09 45.15
N TYR A 388 1.26 0.24 44.05
CA TYR A 388 1.03 1.63 43.62
C TYR A 388 -0.42 2.11 43.85
N ASN A 389 -1.23 1.33 44.57
CA ASN A 389 -2.63 1.58 44.87
C ASN A 389 -3.42 2.03 43.62
N THR A 390 -3.43 1.19 42.59
CA THR A 390 -4.19 1.44 41.35
C THR A 390 -5.51 0.69 41.34
N ILE A 391 -6.49 1.18 40.58
CA ILE A 391 -7.74 0.47 40.32
C ILE A 391 -7.48 -0.47 39.14
N HIS A 392 -7.26 -1.75 39.44
CA HIS A 392 -6.81 -2.72 38.45
C HIS A 392 -7.93 -3.62 37.95
N ASN A 393 -7.91 -3.85 36.63
CA ASN A 393 -8.78 -4.80 35.96
C ASN A 393 -7.94 -5.76 35.11
N ASP A 394 -8.40 -6.99 35.00
CA ASP A 394 -7.90 -7.98 34.05
C ASP A 394 -8.88 -8.14 32.90
N LEU A 395 -8.37 -8.37 31.70
CA LEU A 395 -9.16 -8.74 30.53
C LEU A 395 -8.65 -10.06 29.96
N ILE A 396 -9.46 -11.11 30.09
CA ILE A 396 -9.21 -12.38 29.41
C ILE A 396 -9.76 -12.29 28.00
N ILE A 397 -8.89 -12.43 27.00
CA ILE A 397 -9.23 -12.38 25.58
C ILE A 397 -9.45 -13.82 25.11
N ASN A 398 -10.67 -14.09 24.68
CA ASN A 398 -11.14 -15.44 24.37
C ASN A 398 -11.19 -15.67 22.86
N PRO A 399 -11.25 -16.93 22.41
CA PRO A 399 -11.41 -17.25 20.99
C PRO A 399 -12.53 -16.47 20.29
N GLU A 400 -13.67 -16.27 20.94
CA GLU A 400 -14.86 -15.63 20.39
C GLU A 400 -14.62 -14.14 20.06
N ASP A 401 -13.62 -13.51 20.69
CA ASP A 401 -13.23 -12.15 20.39
C ASP A 401 -12.63 -11.99 18.98
N LEU A 402 -12.24 -13.09 18.31
CA LEU A 402 -11.73 -13.06 16.94
C LEU A 402 -12.72 -12.41 15.97
N GLU A 403 -14.02 -12.59 16.18
CA GLU A 403 -15.06 -11.99 15.33
C GLU A 403 -15.13 -10.46 15.45
N LYS A 404 -14.66 -9.89 16.58
CA LYS A 404 -14.56 -8.43 16.78
C LYS A 404 -13.53 -7.76 15.88
N MET A 405 -12.73 -8.54 15.15
CA MET A 405 -11.84 -8.02 14.11
C MET A 405 -12.60 -7.25 13.03
N ASP A 406 -13.80 -7.71 12.66
CA ASP A 406 -14.62 -7.02 11.65
C ASP A 406 -15.16 -5.68 12.19
N GLU A 407 -15.55 -5.64 13.47
CA GLU A 407 -15.95 -4.40 14.16
C GLU A 407 -14.80 -3.39 14.20
N LEU A 408 -13.60 -3.84 14.55
CA LEU A 408 -12.38 -3.03 14.57
C LEU A 408 -12.10 -2.42 13.18
N TYR A 409 -12.14 -3.23 12.12
CA TYR A 409 -11.86 -2.73 10.77
C TYR A 409 -12.96 -1.82 10.22
N ALA A 410 -14.19 -1.91 10.74
CA ALA A 410 -15.27 -0.96 10.42
C ALA A 410 -14.99 0.48 10.90
N LYS A 411 -13.98 0.70 11.76
CA LYS A 411 -13.55 2.02 12.26
C LYS A 411 -12.66 2.80 11.26
N ASN A 412 -12.71 2.47 9.96
CA ASN A 412 -11.97 3.13 8.88
C ASN A 412 -10.44 3.09 9.04
N ILE A 413 -9.89 1.90 9.28
CA ILE A 413 -8.44 1.71 9.37
C ILE A 413 -7.81 1.82 7.97
N PRO A 414 -6.82 2.71 7.74
CA PRO A 414 -6.39 3.06 6.37
C PRO A 414 -5.61 1.98 5.64
N GLN A 415 -4.94 1.07 6.36
CA GLN A 415 -4.17 -0.06 5.83
C GLN A 415 -4.42 -1.28 6.73
N PRO A 416 -4.26 -2.53 6.23
CA PRO A 416 -4.36 -3.71 7.09
C PRO A 416 -3.19 -3.72 8.08
N ILE A 417 -3.49 -4.10 9.33
CA ILE A 417 -2.52 -4.18 10.42
C ILE A 417 -2.45 -5.64 10.86
N GLY A 418 -1.31 -6.27 10.60
CA GLY A 418 -1.08 -7.69 10.85
C GLY A 418 -0.52 -8.00 12.24
N ASP A 419 -0.19 -6.97 13.03
CA ASP A 419 0.33 -7.15 14.38
C ASP A 419 -0.68 -7.92 15.25
N ASN A 420 -0.24 -8.99 15.90
CA ASN A 420 -1.09 -9.83 16.75
C ASN A 420 -1.57 -9.15 18.04
N GLY A 421 -0.96 -8.03 18.43
CA GLY A 421 -1.42 -7.15 19.49
C GLY A 421 -2.56 -6.21 19.07
N PHE A 422 -2.93 -6.10 17.77
CA PHE A 422 -3.91 -5.13 17.31
C PHE A 422 -5.32 -5.32 17.90
N LEU A 423 -5.88 -6.52 17.75
CA LEU A 423 -7.18 -6.85 18.32
C LEU A 423 -7.17 -6.77 19.86
N PRO A 424 -6.19 -7.38 20.57
CA PRO A 424 -6.08 -7.19 22.01
C PRO A 424 -6.02 -5.75 22.48
N ALA A 425 -5.22 -4.92 21.81
CA ALA A 425 -5.12 -3.49 22.09
C ALA A 425 -6.47 -2.80 21.94
N TYR A 426 -7.22 -3.11 20.88
CA TYR A 426 -8.56 -2.56 20.66
C TYR A 426 -9.50 -2.90 21.83
N LEU A 427 -9.55 -4.16 22.25
CA LEU A 427 -10.42 -4.63 23.33
C LEU A 427 -10.03 -4.06 24.69
N MET A 428 -8.73 -4.01 24.97
CA MET A 428 -8.20 -3.43 26.20
C MET A 428 -8.51 -1.94 26.29
N LEU A 429 -8.30 -1.20 25.20
CA LEU A 429 -8.57 0.24 25.16
C LEU A 429 -10.08 0.52 25.24
N ALA A 430 -10.92 -0.30 24.59
CA ALA A 430 -12.38 -0.22 24.75
C ALA A 430 -12.78 -0.34 26.22
N LYS A 431 -12.18 -1.29 26.97
CA LYS A 431 -12.46 -1.48 28.39
C LYS A 431 -11.95 -0.32 29.26
N LEU A 432 -10.76 0.21 28.98
CA LEU A 432 -10.23 1.37 29.72
C LEU A 432 -11.00 2.66 29.46
N ASN A 433 -11.59 2.80 28.27
CA ASN A 433 -12.38 3.97 27.87
C ASN A 433 -13.64 4.17 28.74
N GLU A 434 -14.09 3.14 29.46
CA GLU A 434 -15.15 3.26 30.47
C GLU A 434 -14.73 4.15 31.66
N TYR A 435 -13.42 4.36 31.87
CA TYR A 435 -12.87 4.99 33.09
C TYR A 435 -12.02 6.25 32.83
N THR A 436 -11.40 6.35 31.65
CA THR A 436 -10.46 7.43 31.32
C THR A 436 -10.35 7.60 29.81
N ASP A 437 -10.09 8.82 29.38
CA ASP A 437 -9.80 9.14 27.98
C ASP A 437 -8.30 9.13 27.66
N THR A 438 -7.42 9.06 28.68
CA THR A 438 -5.97 9.22 28.52
C THR A 438 -5.25 7.96 28.98
N VAL A 439 -4.53 7.29 28.09
CA VAL A 439 -3.86 6.01 28.39
C VAL A 439 -2.38 6.04 28.06
N PHE A 440 -1.57 5.52 28.97
CA PHE A 440 -0.14 5.31 28.79
C PHE A 440 0.19 3.84 28.56
N ALA A 441 1.18 3.58 27.70
CA ALA A 441 1.75 2.25 27.53
C ALA A 441 3.29 2.27 27.46
N GLY A 442 3.88 1.10 27.66
CA GLY A 442 5.33 0.89 27.71
C GLY A 442 6.00 0.68 26.34
N ASP A 443 5.27 0.76 25.23
CA ASP A 443 5.81 0.48 23.89
C ASP A 443 7.00 1.37 23.53
N GLY A 444 7.94 0.79 22.76
CA GLY A 444 9.15 1.44 22.27
C GLY A 444 10.40 1.20 23.11
N ALA A 445 10.26 0.85 24.40
CA ALA A 445 11.41 0.55 25.26
C ALA A 445 12.25 -0.64 24.75
N ASP A 446 11.60 -1.66 24.17
CA ASP A 446 12.27 -2.82 23.55
C ASP A 446 13.28 -2.42 22.46
N CYS A 447 12.90 -1.49 21.58
CA CYS A 447 13.73 -1.02 20.47
C CYS A 447 14.90 -0.15 20.95
N LEU A 448 14.67 0.65 21.99
CA LEU A 448 15.66 1.58 22.53
C LEU A 448 16.71 0.90 23.42
N PHE A 449 16.31 -0.09 24.21
CA PHE A 449 17.15 -0.70 25.25
C PHE A 449 17.49 -2.16 24.98
N ARG A 450 17.37 -2.62 23.73
CA ARG A 450 17.70 -4.00 23.33
C ARG A 450 16.86 -5.07 24.06
N GLY A 451 15.54 -4.90 24.06
CA GLY A 451 14.60 -5.82 24.71
C GLY A 451 14.14 -7.00 23.86
N LEU A 452 14.24 -6.93 22.53
CA LEU A 452 13.84 -8.03 21.64
C LEU A 452 14.83 -9.22 21.73
N LYS A 453 14.30 -10.46 21.66
CA LYS A 453 15.09 -11.71 21.70
C LYS A 453 16.21 -11.72 20.63
N MET A 454 15.93 -11.20 19.44
CA MET A 454 16.90 -11.15 18.34
C MET A 454 18.10 -10.23 18.61
N HIS A 455 17.94 -9.23 19.49
CA HIS A 455 19.07 -8.38 19.91
C HIS A 455 20.12 -9.17 20.69
N ARG A 456 19.69 -10.20 21.43
CA ARG A 456 20.57 -11.11 22.17
C ARG A 456 21.22 -12.14 21.23
N LEU A 457 20.42 -12.81 20.40
CA LEU A 457 20.93 -13.83 19.46
C LEU A 457 21.98 -13.27 18.49
N SER A 458 21.70 -12.12 17.87
CA SER A 458 22.67 -11.46 16.97
C SER A 458 23.99 -11.07 17.64
N PHE A 459 24.00 -10.87 18.96
CA PHE A 459 25.22 -10.59 19.71
C PHE A 459 26.01 -11.88 20.02
N ILE A 460 25.32 -12.96 20.40
CA ILE A 460 25.94 -14.25 20.72
C ILE A 460 26.60 -14.86 19.48
N GLU A 461 25.90 -14.87 18.34
CA GLU A 461 26.43 -15.43 17.09
C GLU A 461 27.67 -14.67 16.57
N LYS A 462 27.70 -13.33 16.74
CA LYS A 462 28.87 -12.50 16.39
C LYS A 462 30.13 -12.92 17.15
N ASN A 463 29.99 -13.33 18.41
CA ASN A 463 31.13 -13.69 19.27
C ASN A 463 31.54 -15.17 19.15
N ASN A 464 30.65 -16.05 18.68
CA ASN A 464 30.87 -17.51 18.59
C ASN A 464 31.46 -17.99 17.26
N ASN A 465 32.14 -17.13 16.50
CA ASN A 465 32.65 -17.36 15.15
C ASN A 465 33.77 -18.43 15.00
N SER A 466 33.90 -19.39 15.94
CA SER A 466 34.94 -20.43 15.92
C SER A 466 34.45 -21.89 15.89
N ARG A 467 33.15 -22.22 16.01
CA ARG A 467 32.75 -23.62 16.27
C ARG A 467 31.48 -24.21 15.65
N LEU A 468 30.86 -23.61 14.63
CA LEU A 468 29.68 -24.22 13.98
C LEU A 468 29.90 -24.44 12.47
N ASN A 469 29.57 -25.67 12.05
CA ASN A 469 30.08 -26.42 10.89
C ASN A 469 29.94 -25.77 9.50
N SER A 470 30.82 -26.25 8.63
CA SER A 470 31.29 -25.73 7.34
C SER A 470 30.37 -25.93 6.11
N GLU A 471 29.12 -26.33 6.27
CA GLU A 471 28.20 -26.52 5.11
C GLU A 471 27.39 -25.27 4.74
N MET A 472 27.41 -24.21 5.57
CA MET A 472 26.68 -22.95 5.33
C MET A 472 27.62 -21.74 5.12
N ALA A 473 28.84 -21.99 4.64
CA ALA A 473 29.94 -21.04 4.67
C ALA A 473 30.24 -20.35 3.33
N ASP A 474 29.22 -19.86 2.62
CA ASP A 474 29.47 -18.98 1.46
C ASP A 474 29.46 -17.49 1.88
N SER A 475 30.60 -16.84 1.66
CA SER A 475 31.19 -15.79 2.51
C SER A 475 30.92 -14.35 2.05
N GLY A 476 29.76 -14.12 1.42
CA GLY A 476 29.23 -12.77 1.13
C GLY A 476 27.76 -12.57 1.54
N LYS A 477 27.02 -13.66 1.71
CA LYS A 477 25.59 -13.63 2.07
C LYS A 477 25.34 -13.61 3.58
N ARG A 478 26.33 -13.99 4.41
CA ARG A 478 26.20 -14.03 5.88
C ARG A 478 25.88 -12.67 6.49
N TRP A 479 26.50 -11.58 6.03
CA TRP A 479 26.23 -10.24 6.55
C TRP A 479 24.84 -9.70 6.17
N LEU A 480 24.33 -10.06 4.99
CA LEU A 480 22.95 -9.79 4.56
C LEU A 480 21.94 -10.68 5.30
N ALA A 481 22.29 -11.94 5.57
CA ALA A 481 21.48 -12.87 6.36
C ALA A 481 21.33 -12.43 7.83
N TYR A 482 22.38 -11.85 8.43
CA TYR A 482 22.31 -11.22 9.76
C TYR A 482 21.35 -10.04 9.80
N GLU A 483 21.08 -9.37 8.67
CA GLU A 483 20.14 -8.25 8.52
C GLU A 483 18.74 -8.69 8.10
N HIS A 484 18.61 -9.86 7.48
CA HIS A 484 17.33 -10.47 7.10
C HIS A 484 16.72 -11.33 8.21
N TYR A 485 17.48 -11.94 9.13
CA TYR A 485 16.94 -12.64 10.31
C TYR A 485 16.26 -11.69 11.33
N LYS A 486 16.37 -10.37 11.14
CA LYS A 486 16.31 -9.34 12.19
C LYS A 486 14.98 -8.62 12.42
N PHE A 487 13.88 -9.13 11.88
CA PHE A 487 12.54 -8.61 12.18
C PHE A 487 11.63 -9.60 12.91
N GLY A 488 12.20 -10.70 13.42
CA GLY A 488 11.54 -11.65 14.32
C GLY A 488 10.43 -12.49 13.68
N GLU A 489 9.88 -12.08 12.53
CA GLU A 489 8.64 -12.60 11.96
C GLU A 489 8.56 -12.31 10.44
N ILE A 490 9.64 -12.60 9.69
CA ILE A 490 9.59 -12.72 8.22
C ILE A 490 8.93 -14.07 7.94
N PHE A 491 7.65 -14.04 7.56
CA PHE A 491 6.86 -15.26 7.49
C PHE A 491 7.05 -16.03 6.19
N LEU A 492 7.35 -15.41 5.05
CA LEU A 492 7.29 -16.14 3.78
C LEU A 492 8.67 -16.63 3.35
N SER A 493 8.82 -17.96 3.22
CA SER A 493 9.95 -18.57 2.52
C SER A 493 9.94 -18.22 1.03
N GLU A 494 11.04 -18.47 0.34
CA GLU A 494 11.13 -18.30 -1.12
C GLU A 494 10.08 -19.17 -1.84
N GLU A 495 9.89 -20.40 -1.37
CA GLU A 495 8.86 -21.32 -1.87
C GLU A 495 7.45 -20.78 -1.61
N GLU A 496 7.20 -20.21 -0.43
CA GLU A 496 5.90 -19.66 -0.10
C GLU A 496 5.57 -18.39 -0.89
N LEU A 497 6.56 -17.54 -1.17
CA LEU A 497 6.40 -16.40 -2.09
C LEU A 497 6.08 -16.87 -3.52
N ALA A 498 6.72 -17.94 -3.98
CA ALA A 498 6.43 -18.57 -5.27
C ALA A 498 5.01 -19.16 -5.30
N MET A 499 4.60 -19.83 -4.22
CA MET A 499 3.23 -20.34 -4.05
C MET A 499 2.23 -19.19 -4.06
N LEU A 500 2.45 -18.13 -3.28
CA LEU A 500 1.56 -16.97 -3.14
C LEU A 500 1.16 -16.37 -4.49
N PHE A 501 2.10 -16.31 -5.44
CA PHE A 501 1.88 -15.72 -6.76
C PHE A 501 1.75 -16.72 -7.92
N GLU A 502 1.80 -18.04 -7.64
CA GLU A 502 1.83 -19.13 -8.63
C GLU A 502 2.89 -18.91 -9.72
N ARG A 503 4.13 -18.59 -9.31
CA ARG A 503 5.23 -18.22 -10.22
C ARG A 503 6.55 -18.83 -9.85
N ASN A 504 7.41 -18.94 -10.86
CA ASN A 504 8.79 -19.36 -10.68
C ASN A 504 9.59 -18.28 -9.92
N TYR A 505 10.14 -18.63 -8.75
CA TYR A 505 10.80 -17.72 -7.80
C TYR A 505 11.86 -16.83 -8.48
N ASN A 506 12.64 -17.40 -9.40
CA ASN A 506 13.71 -16.72 -10.15
C ASN A 506 13.23 -15.50 -10.99
N THR A 507 11.92 -15.29 -11.13
CA THR A 507 11.35 -14.14 -11.85
C THR A 507 10.82 -13.03 -10.93
N ILE A 508 10.77 -13.26 -9.61
CA ILE A 508 10.27 -12.30 -8.62
C ILE A 508 11.46 -11.51 -8.05
N LYS A 509 11.79 -10.37 -8.66
CA LYS A 509 12.72 -9.39 -8.06
C LYS A 509 11.95 -8.47 -7.11
N LEU A 510 11.72 -8.92 -5.87
CA LEU A 510 11.19 -8.04 -4.82
C LEU A 510 12.36 -7.29 -4.18
N GLU A 511 12.39 -5.97 -4.35
CA GLU A 511 13.29 -5.13 -3.57
C GLU A 511 12.62 -4.83 -2.23
N PHE A 512 13.19 -5.34 -1.13
CA PHE A 512 12.58 -5.17 0.18
C PHE A 512 12.81 -3.75 0.74
N PRO A 513 11.76 -3.03 1.18
CA PRO A 513 11.88 -1.66 1.69
C PRO A 513 12.87 -1.49 2.85
N LEU A 514 13.04 -2.52 3.67
CA LEU A 514 14.02 -2.52 4.76
C LEU A 514 15.45 -2.31 4.25
N GLU A 515 15.83 -2.91 3.13
CA GLU A 515 17.18 -2.77 2.57
C GLU A 515 17.52 -1.32 2.23
N ARG A 516 16.52 -0.55 1.77
CA ARG A 516 16.68 0.88 1.50
C ARG A 516 16.93 1.67 2.79
N VAL A 517 16.28 1.30 3.89
CA VAL A 517 16.53 1.93 5.21
C VAL A 517 17.91 1.57 5.71
N ILE A 518 18.29 0.30 5.62
CA ILE A 518 19.61 -0.19 6.04
C ILE A 518 20.74 0.52 5.28
N LYS A 519 20.61 0.67 3.95
CA LYS A 519 21.60 1.37 3.11
C LYS A 519 21.77 2.86 3.45
N LYS A 520 20.73 3.50 4.02
CA LYS A 520 20.78 4.90 4.44
C LYS A 520 21.50 5.13 5.77
N ILE A 521 21.57 4.11 6.63
CA ILE A 521 22.16 4.23 7.97
C ILE A 521 23.67 4.04 7.87
N LYS A 522 24.44 5.11 8.07
CA LYS A 522 25.90 5.15 7.94
C LYS A 522 26.65 4.94 9.27
N VAL A 523 26.03 4.24 10.21
CA VAL A 523 26.59 4.00 11.55
C VAL A 523 27.39 2.70 11.56
N LYS A 524 28.68 2.77 11.96
CA LYS A 524 29.57 1.59 11.99
C LYS A 524 29.30 0.68 13.18
N ASP A 525 28.97 1.25 14.34
CA ASP A 525 28.65 0.45 15.52
C ASP A 525 27.39 -0.39 15.29
N THR A 526 27.53 -1.71 15.35
CA THR A 526 26.46 -2.65 15.01
C THR A 526 25.27 -2.59 15.98
N VAL A 527 25.51 -2.24 17.25
CA VAL A 527 24.47 -2.13 18.27
C VAL A 527 23.65 -0.87 18.01
N LYS A 528 24.31 0.25 17.74
CA LYS A 528 23.68 1.51 17.37
C LYS A 528 22.91 1.41 16.07
N ARG A 529 23.52 0.80 15.06
CA ARG A 529 22.89 0.56 13.76
C ARG A 529 21.59 -0.22 13.91
N GLN A 530 21.54 -1.22 14.79
CA GLN A 530 20.30 -1.94 15.09
C GLN A 530 19.21 -1.03 15.64
N VAL A 531 19.52 -0.24 16.68
CA VAL A 531 18.54 0.67 17.29
C VAL A 531 17.98 1.67 16.27
N LEU A 532 18.83 2.17 15.36
CA LEU A 532 18.38 3.07 14.29
C LEU A 532 17.51 2.36 13.24
N ILE A 533 17.82 1.11 12.89
CA ILE A 533 16.98 0.28 12.00
C ILE A 533 15.59 0.09 12.64
N ASP A 534 15.55 -0.27 13.92
CA ASP A 534 14.29 -0.45 14.65
C ASP A 534 13.48 0.85 14.65
N LEU A 535 14.09 2.00 14.91
CA LEU A 535 13.39 3.28 14.92
C LEU A 535 12.86 3.67 13.52
N ASN A 536 13.73 3.61 12.51
CA ASN A 536 13.41 4.08 11.16
C ASN A 536 12.45 3.13 10.41
N PHE A 537 12.41 1.84 10.76
CA PHE A 537 11.59 0.85 10.06
C PHE A 537 10.57 0.17 10.97
N LEU A 538 10.98 -0.44 12.09
CA LEU A 538 10.04 -1.16 12.96
C LEU A 538 9.03 -0.20 13.60
N VAL A 539 9.50 0.76 14.39
CA VAL A 539 8.65 1.69 15.14
C VAL A 539 7.80 2.53 14.18
N LYS A 540 8.41 3.07 13.13
CA LYS A 540 7.72 3.89 12.11
C LYS A 540 6.50 3.19 11.51
N ASN A 541 6.55 1.86 11.34
CA ASN A 541 5.49 1.11 10.69
C ASN A 541 4.59 0.34 11.67
N ARG A 542 5.18 -0.33 12.66
CA ARG A 542 4.49 -1.24 13.57
C ARG A 542 3.61 -0.52 14.58
N VAL A 543 4.01 0.67 15.08
CA VAL A 543 3.27 1.42 16.13
C VAL A 543 1.82 1.74 15.76
N ASP A 544 1.47 1.64 14.48
CA ASP A 544 0.12 1.81 13.97
C ASP A 544 -0.91 0.91 14.68
N TYR A 545 -0.54 -0.31 15.10
CA TYR A 545 -1.49 -1.21 15.77
C TYR A 545 -2.13 -0.55 16.99
N ILE A 546 -1.31 -0.01 17.90
CA ILE A 546 -1.79 0.57 19.15
C ILE A 546 -2.36 1.97 18.93
N VAL A 547 -1.81 2.74 17.98
CA VAL A 547 -2.31 4.08 17.64
C VAL A 547 -3.71 4.01 17.03
N TYR A 548 -3.94 3.09 16.10
CA TYR A 548 -5.25 2.93 15.49
C TYR A 548 -6.25 2.25 16.41
N ALA A 549 -5.82 1.33 17.28
CA ALA A 549 -6.67 0.79 18.33
C ALA A 549 -7.15 1.88 19.30
N ALA A 550 -6.27 2.82 19.68
CA ALA A 550 -6.65 3.98 20.48
C ALA A 550 -7.59 4.93 19.75
N LYS A 551 -7.31 5.26 18.48
CA LYS A 551 -8.19 6.10 17.66
C LYS A 551 -9.58 5.48 17.50
N ALA A 552 -9.66 4.17 17.29
CA ALA A 552 -10.92 3.43 17.17
C ALA A 552 -11.79 3.54 18.44
N ASN A 553 -11.15 3.75 19.61
CA ASN A 553 -11.79 3.96 20.90
C ASN A 553 -11.78 5.44 21.35
N ALA A 554 -11.45 6.39 20.47
CA ALA A 554 -11.36 7.82 20.77
C ALA A 554 -10.47 8.18 21.98
N MET A 555 -9.41 7.40 22.24
CA MET A 555 -8.51 7.61 23.37
C MET A 555 -7.30 8.50 23.02
N ASP A 556 -6.91 9.37 23.96
CA ASP A 556 -5.65 10.10 23.95
C ASP A 556 -4.50 9.20 24.45
N PHE A 557 -3.82 8.59 23.50
CA PHE A 557 -2.81 7.57 23.78
C PHE A 557 -1.37 8.13 23.86
N LYS A 558 -0.62 7.69 24.87
CA LYS A 558 0.72 8.20 25.21
C LYS A 558 1.75 7.07 25.22
N LEU A 559 2.84 7.29 24.48
CA LEU A 559 4.01 6.41 24.42
C LEU A 559 5.27 7.20 24.87
N PRO A 560 5.57 7.25 26.18
CA PRO A 560 6.66 8.07 26.70
C PRO A 560 8.03 7.70 26.14
N TYR A 561 8.30 6.41 25.92
CA TYR A 561 9.60 5.97 25.38
C TYR A 561 9.83 6.45 23.94
N LEU A 562 8.77 6.67 23.16
CA LEU A 562 8.85 7.17 21.79
C LEU A 562 8.79 8.70 21.68
N ASP A 563 8.81 9.42 22.81
CA ASP A 563 9.01 10.87 22.79
C ASP A 563 10.37 11.22 22.19
N LYS A 564 10.41 12.21 21.30
CA LYS A 564 11.63 12.58 20.57
C LYS A 564 12.81 12.90 21.50
N GLU A 565 12.57 13.53 22.65
CA GLU A 565 13.67 13.81 23.59
C GLU A 565 14.15 12.55 24.31
N PHE A 566 13.26 11.61 24.60
CA PHE A 566 13.63 10.35 25.21
C PHE A 566 14.40 9.47 24.22
N VAL A 567 13.93 9.38 22.97
CA VAL A 567 14.62 8.68 21.88
C VAL A 567 16.01 9.28 21.68
N ASN A 568 16.14 10.61 21.60
CA ASN A 568 17.44 11.27 21.44
C ASN A 568 18.41 10.97 22.60
N LEU A 569 17.91 10.88 23.83
CA LEU A 569 18.72 10.42 24.97
C LEU A 569 19.17 8.97 24.78
N ALA A 570 18.24 8.07 24.44
CA ALA A 570 18.49 6.64 24.32
C ALA A 570 19.49 6.32 23.19
N ILE A 571 19.33 6.93 22.01
CA ILE A 571 20.28 6.79 20.90
C ILE A 571 21.63 7.45 21.19
N GLY A 572 21.76 8.27 22.24
CA GLY A 572 23.04 8.82 22.70
C GLY A 572 23.80 7.92 23.69
N ILE A 573 23.18 6.87 24.23
CA ILE A 573 23.81 5.97 25.24
C ILE A 573 24.96 5.18 24.60
N PRO A 574 26.19 5.17 25.12
CA PRO A 574 27.28 4.38 24.55
C PRO A 574 26.91 2.90 24.31
N ALA A 575 27.32 2.33 23.18
CA ALA A 575 26.92 0.98 22.76
C ALA A 575 27.35 -0.08 23.78
N GLU A 576 28.54 0.09 24.35
CA GLU A 576 29.13 -0.76 25.40
C GLU A 576 28.21 -0.86 26.62
N TYR A 577 27.47 0.21 26.96
CA TYR A 577 26.56 0.21 28.11
C TYR A 577 25.28 -0.59 27.85
N LEU A 578 24.85 -0.69 26.60
CA LEU A 578 23.71 -1.51 26.20
C LEU A 578 24.04 -3.01 26.15
N ILE A 579 25.33 -3.37 26.21
CA ILE A 579 25.81 -4.75 26.07
C ILE A 579 26.64 -5.25 27.27
N ILE A 580 26.73 -4.51 28.39
CA ILE A 580 27.49 -4.91 29.60
C ILE A 580 27.13 -6.34 30.06
N GLN A 581 25.85 -6.68 30.03
CA GLN A 581 25.35 -8.04 30.25
C GLN A 581 24.55 -8.44 29.01
N PRO A 582 25.20 -9.00 27.98
CA PRO A 582 24.57 -9.16 26.67
C PRO A 582 23.41 -10.16 26.69
N GLU A 583 23.46 -11.13 27.60
CA GLU A 583 22.37 -12.08 27.88
C GLU A 583 21.17 -11.40 28.55
N ARG A 584 21.39 -10.27 29.23
CA ARG A 584 20.36 -9.54 29.98
C ARG A 584 19.75 -8.43 29.12
N GLN A 585 18.50 -8.65 28.71
CA GLN A 585 17.71 -7.64 28.01
C GLN A 585 17.50 -6.38 28.85
N LYS A 586 17.46 -5.22 28.18
CA LYS A 586 17.14 -3.92 28.80
C LYS A 586 18.03 -3.54 29.98
N TYR A 587 19.30 -3.95 29.96
CA TYR A 587 20.23 -3.73 31.07
C TYR A 587 20.24 -2.28 31.61
N MET A 588 20.31 -1.28 30.71
CA MET A 588 20.33 0.13 31.13
C MET A 588 19.01 0.61 31.72
N LEU A 589 17.87 0.13 31.21
CA LEU A 589 16.56 0.46 31.78
C LEU A 589 16.36 -0.22 33.14
N LYS A 590 16.74 -1.50 33.27
CA LYS A 590 16.74 -2.23 34.55
C LYS A 590 17.63 -1.50 35.59
N SER A 591 18.81 -1.05 35.16
CA SER A 591 19.74 -0.31 36.04
C SER A 591 19.17 1.04 36.49
N ALA A 592 18.53 1.79 35.59
CA ALA A 592 17.89 3.07 35.93
C ALA A 592 16.75 2.93 36.96
N PHE A 593 16.11 1.76 37.03
CA PHE A 593 15.00 1.46 37.93
C PHE A 593 15.34 0.51 39.08
N LYS A 594 16.62 0.16 39.27
CA LYS A 594 17.08 -0.87 40.23
C LYS A 594 16.57 -0.67 41.66
N ASN A 595 16.52 0.58 42.12
CA ASN A 595 16.08 0.95 43.48
C ASN A 595 14.67 1.56 43.51
N LYS A 596 13.88 1.34 42.44
CA LYS A 596 12.56 1.96 42.25
C LYS A 596 11.48 0.91 42.03
N LEU A 597 11.82 -0.16 41.34
CA LEU A 597 10.93 -1.29 41.08
C LEU A 597 11.33 -2.51 41.93
N PRO A 598 10.37 -3.38 42.26
CA PRO A 598 10.67 -4.66 42.90
C PRO A 598 11.67 -5.48 42.08
N ARG A 599 12.54 -6.22 42.76
CA ARG A 599 13.53 -7.10 42.12
C ARG A 599 12.89 -8.10 41.17
N GLU A 600 11.75 -8.67 41.55
CA GLU A 600 10.97 -9.60 40.72
C GLU A 600 10.62 -9.03 39.33
N ILE A 601 10.26 -7.74 39.25
CA ILE A 601 9.96 -7.07 37.97
C ILE A 601 11.23 -6.78 37.17
N LEU A 602 12.31 -6.43 37.85
CA LEU A 602 13.61 -6.15 37.24
C LEU A 602 14.26 -7.43 36.68
N ASP A 603 14.07 -8.56 37.35
CA ASP A 603 14.69 -9.83 36.98
C ASP A 603 13.81 -10.64 36.01
N ARG A 604 12.51 -10.32 35.91
CA ARG A 604 11.60 -10.92 34.91
C ARG A 604 12.14 -10.78 33.48
N GLU A 605 12.02 -11.88 32.74
CA GLU A 605 12.29 -11.92 31.30
C GLU A 605 11.12 -11.37 30.48
N ARG A 606 11.39 -10.93 29.26
CA ARG A 606 10.33 -10.48 28.36
C ARG A 606 9.50 -11.68 27.90
N GLU A 607 8.23 -11.67 28.28
CA GLU A 607 7.24 -12.61 27.76
C GLU A 607 6.57 -12.03 26.50
N GLY A 608 6.33 -12.88 25.51
CA GLY A 608 5.57 -12.50 24.31
C GLY A 608 4.08 -12.42 24.60
N PHE A 609 3.35 -11.63 23.81
CA PHE A 609 1.90 -11.52 23.93
C PHE A 609 1.20 -12.14 22.72
N THR A 610 1.40 -13.44 22.56
CA THR A 610 0.97 -14.21 21.40
C THR A 610 -0.38 -14.89 21.64
N PRO A 611 -1.39 -14.71 20.76
CA PRO A 611 -2.64 -15.46 20.86
C PRO A 611 -2.42 -16.98 20.74
N PRO A 612 -3.19 -17.81 21.45
CA PRO A 612 -3.16 -19.26 21.28
C PRO A 612 -3.89 -19.64 19.98
N PHE A 613 -3.25 -19.39 18.83
CA PHE A 613 -3.84 -19.50 17.49
C PHE A 613 -4.57 -20.83 17.25
N LYS A 614 -3.99 -21.95 17.66
CA LYS A 614 -4.61 -23.27 17.55
C LYS A 614 -6.01 -23.30 18.16
N LEU A 615 -6.11 -22.92 19.43
CA LEU A 615 -7.37 -22.90 20.17
C LEU A 615 -8.35 -21.89 19.56
N TRP A 616 -7.85 -20.70 19.21
CA TRP A 616 -8.69 -19.64 18.65
C TRP A 616 -9.33 -20.04 17.33
N TYR A 617 -8.53 -20.60 16.44
CA TYR A 617 -9.03 -20.96 15.12
C TYR A 617 -9.89 -22.22 15.14
N GLN A 618 -9.60 -23.19 16.02
CA GLN A 618 -10.46 -24.37 16.19
C GLN A 618 -11.87 -23.98 16.64
N ASN A 619 -11.99 -23.05 17.59
CA ASN A 619 -13.30 -22.55 18.05
C ASN A 619 -13.99 -21.64 17.02
N ASN A 620 -13.25 -21.03 16.10
CA ASN A 620 -13.77 -20.13 15.06
C ASN A 620 -13.55 -20.68 13.64
N ALA A 621 -13.60 -22.01 13.46
CA ALA A 621 -13.17 -22.65 12.21
C ALA A 621 -13.94 -22.13 10.98
N LYS A 622 -15.24 -21.87 11.13
CA LYS A 622 -16.08 -21.29 10.08
C LYS A 622 -15.56 -19.91 9.65
N PHE A 623 -15.36 -18.99 10.61
CA PHE A 623 -14.83 -17.65 10.35
C PHE A 623 -13.47 -17.71 9.64
N VAL A 624 -12.56 -18.56 10.13
CA VAL A 624 -11.21 -18.72 9.56
C VAL A 624 -11.28 -19.24 8.12
N ILE A 625 -12.00 -20.33 7.87
CA ILE A 625 -12.12 -20.94 6.54
C ILE A 625 -12.77 -19.98 5.55
N GLU A 626 -13.85 -19.29 5.94
CA GLU A 626 -14.52 -18.32 5.08
C GLU A 626 -13.58 -17.19 4.66
N LYS A 627 -12.82 -16.63 5.59
CA LYS A 627 -11.84 -15.57 5.29
C LYS A 627 -10.72 -16.09 4.39
N LEU A 628 -10.17 -17.28 4.64
CA LEU A 628 -9.17 -17.91 3.78
C LEU A 628 -9.67 -18.09 2.34
N ILE A 629 -10.91 -18.57 2.15
CA ILE A 629 -11.51 -18.72 0.82
C ILE A 629 -11.69 -17.36 0.14
N LYS A 630 -12.21 -16.36 0.85
CA LYS A 630 -12.41 -14.99 0.34
C LYS A 630 -11.11 -14.32 -0.08
N SER A 631 -9.99 -14.67 0.56
CA SER A 631 -8.66 -14.14 0.28
C SER A 631 -8.20 -14.37 -1.17
N LYS A 632 -8.77 -15.38 -1.87
CA LYS A 632 -8.53 -15.62 -3.31
C LYS A 632 -8.86 -14.39 -4.17
N LYS A 633 -9.90 -13.62 -3.79
CA LYS A 633 -10.29 -12.38 -4.50
C LYS A 633 -9.25 -11.26 -4.34
N LEU A 634 -8.36 -11.37 -3.37
CA LEU A 634 -7.32 -10.39 -3.04
C LEU A 634 -5.97 -10.70 -3.70
N GLY A 635 -5.93 -11.73 -4.54
CA GLY A 635 -4.72 -12.13 -5.26
C GLY A 635 -3.84 -13.15 -4.54
N ILE A 636 -4.36 -13.76 -3.46
CA ILE A 636 -3.72 -14.89 -2.80
C ILE A 636 -4.07 -16.17 -3.57
N SER A 637 -3.06 -16.96 -3.93
CA SER A 637 -3.23 -18.16 -4.74
C SER A 637 -3.98 -19.28 -4.01
N GLU A 638 -4.62 -20.15 -4.79
CA GLU A 638 -5.28 -21.32 -4.23
C GLU A 638 -4.27 -22.32 -3.67
N VAL A 639 -3.08 -22.42 -4.29
CA VAL A 639 -1.97 -23.26 -3.82
C VAL A 639 -1.52 -22.83 -2.43
N PHE A 640 -1.32 -21.52 -2.21
CA PHE A 640 -0.92 -21.00 -0.91
C PHE A 640 -2.02 -21.17 0.14
N ILE A 641 -3.29 -20.97 -0.22
CA ILE A 641 -4.42 -21.22 0.69
C ILE A 641 -4.45 -22.70 1.11
N LYS A 642 -4.30 -23.64 0.17
CA LYS A 642 -4.26 -25.08 0.49
C LYS A 642 -3.05 -25.45 1.34
N HIS A 643 -1.90 -24.84 1.08
CA HIS A 643 -0.71 -24.97 1.91
C HIS A 643 -1.03 -24.53 3.35
N LEU A 644 -1.55 -23.32 3.56
CA LEU A 644 -1.94 -22.84 4.89
C LEU A 644 -2.98 -23.75 5.57
N ILE A 645 -3.99 -24.27 4.84
CA ILE A 645 -5.00 -25.19 5.40
C ILE A 645 -4.40 -26.55 5.79
N LYS A 646 -3.41 -27.05 5.05
CA LYS A 646 -2.71 -28.30 5.43
C LYS A 646 -1.92 -28.09 6.72
N HIS A 647 -1.20 -26.98 6.82
CA HIS A 647 -0.47 -26.60 8.02
C HIS A 647 -1.41 -26.26 9.19
N TYR A 648 -2.59 -25.69 8.90
CA TYR A 648 -3.67 -25.43 9.85
C TYR A 648 -4.09 -26.69 10.63
N ARG A 649 -4.23 -27.83 9.94
CA ARG A 649 -4.64 -29.09 10.57
C ARG A 649 -3.59 -29.65 11.53
N ASN A 650 -2.34 -29.21 11.39
CA ASN A 650 -1.19 -29.64 12.20
C ASN A 650 -0.64 -28.50 13.08
N LEU A 651 -1.48 -27.53 13.49
CA LEU A 651 -1.11 -26.29 14.23
C LEU A 651 -0.40 -26.50 15.59
N ASN A 652 0.81 -27.04 15.57
CA ASN A 652 1.78 -26.91 16.65
C ASN A 652 2.80 -25.80 16.35
N ASP A 653 2.67 -25.13 15.21
CA ASP A 653 3.61 -24.13 14.71
C ASP A 653 3.01 -22.70 14.79
N TYR A 654 3.70 -21.84 15.55
CA TYR A 654 3.40 -20.41 15.68
C TYR A 654 3.36 -19.70 14.32
N GLU A 655 4.27 -20.07 13.42
CA GLU A 655 4.47 -19.42 12.14
C GLU A 655 3.24 -19.58 11.24
N ALA A 656 2.73 -20.81 11.14
CA ALA A 656 1.48 -21.10 10.43
C ALA A 656 0.29 -20.35 11.04
N GLY A 657 0.24 -20.25 12.37
CA GLY A 657 -0.78 -19.49 13.09
C GLY A 657 -0.80 -18.02 12.70
N MET A 658 0.37 -17.39 12.67
CA MET A 658 0.55 -15.99 12.27
C MET A 658 0.25 -15.74 10.79
N LYS A 659 0.64 -16.65 9.88
CA LYS A 659 0.30 -16.52 8.46
C LYS A 659 -1.21 -16.43 8.26
N ILE A 660 -1.95 -17.31 8.93
CA ILE A 660 -3.42 -17.27 8.90
C ILE A 660 -3.93 -15.95 9.47
N TRP A 661 -3.40 -15.51 10.61
CA TRP A 661 -3.76 -14.23 11.25
C TRP A 661 -3.65 -13.04 10.28
N LEU A 662 -2.57 -13.00 9.49
CA LEU A 662 -2.35 -11.95 8.50
C LEU A 662 -3.42 -11.93 7.42
N ILE A 663 -3.83 -13.12 6.94
CA ILE A 663 -4.89 -13.25 5.94
C ILE A 663 -6.25 -12.84 6.53
N LEU A 664 -6.55 -13.22 7.79
CA LEU A 664 -7.78 -12.81 8.47
C LEU A 664 -7.87 -11.28 8.57
N ASN A 665 -6.79 -10.62 8.99
CA ASN A 665 -6.72 -9.16 9.08
C ASN A 665 -6.88 -8.50 7.71
N LEU A 666 -6.19 -9.00 6.69
CA LEU A 666 -6.27 -8.48 5.32
C LEU A 666 -7.70 -8.53 4.76
N VAL A 667 -8.35 -9.68 4.91
CA VAL A 667 -9.71 -9.88 4.38
C VAL A 667 -10.71 -9.03 5.16
N SER A 668 -10.63 -9.02 6.49
CA SER A 668 -11.51 -8.21 7.34
C SER A 668 -11.37 -6.72 7.05
N TRP A 669 -10.12 -6.24 6.89
CA TRP A 669 -9.82 -4.89 6.44
C TRP A 669 -10.45 -4.55 5.08
N TYR A 670 -10.26 -5.42 4.08
CA TYR A 670 -10.77 -5.20 2.74
C TYR A 670 -12.30 -5.22 2.67
N GLU A 671 -12.95 -6.09 3.46
CA GLU A 671 -14.41 -6.20 3.48
C GLU A 671 -15.07 -4.92 4.03
N HIS A 672 -14.47 -4.29 5.05
CA HIS A 672 -15.07 -3.19 5.80
C HIS A 672 -14.64 -1.79 5.34
N ASN A 673 -13.55 -1.66 4.56
CA ASN A 673 -13.17 -0.38 3.97
C ASN A 673 -13.88 -0.12 2.63
N ARG A 674 -15.19 0.17 2.69
CA ARG A 674 -16.06 0.40 1.51
C ARG A 674 -15.64 1.57 0.62
N LYS A 675 -14.89 2.55 1.13
CA LYS A 675 -14.35 3.68 0.35
C LYS A 675 -13.24 3.26 -0.63
N LEU A 676 -12.74 2.02 -0.51
CA LEU A 676 -11.69 1.44 -1.35
C LEU A 676 -12.24 0.45 -2.40
N LYS A 677 -13.56 0.20 -2.39
CA LYS A 677 -14.33 -0.58 -3.39
C LYS A 677 -15.01 0.38 -4.35
#